data_AF-A0AAV5LFK7-F1
#
_entry.id   AF-A0AAV5LFK7-F1
#
_cell.length_a   1.000
_cell.length_b   1.000
_cell.length_c   1.000
_cell.angle_alpha   90.00
_cell.angle_beta   90.00
_cell.angle_gamma   90.00
#
_symmetry.space_group_name_H-M   'P 1'
#
loop_
_entity.id
_entity.type
_entity.pdbx_description
1 polymer ?
#
loop_
_entity_poly.entity_id
_entity_poly.type
_entity_poly.pdbx_seq_one_letter_code
_entity_poly.pdbx_strand_id
1 'polypeptide(L)'
;MRDESSGNLECVCCLLQEALYGKSILILLDDGWEQDIVHWFAKLCDNDCKYLVTTRDESVYEITEAEKVELNTDDIKEISKAILLYHSLLSEEELPSKSMVECSVPSAESLLERCGHHPLTVAVMGKALRKEIRAEKWTFEFSLEAMPVDSRRLFIALSALSWSEPVPEACLEAIWSVLGQESLFSLVICKLVEGSLIMKNEMGPLYQVHDMLSLYLDSKTTESVQMLLNRSAPEETAFVCPWVLIFGKEKIKKLVEPKIVVFLGVLKERQAVITLESIFWALMLAYWDPGLQILFQLIQKILLQAEVITNIFSKTDYCYYFASLETSGAVDKLTVILESCENPCTKINILTVLAKLAEFGGRQITDKVLQSIPFKQLSNLLSPDAVEWHDNMFTILMSLTKGGKSKAVERMCDFDIDKNFIKLLEDGSEVLQRHAIVTLKAFYELAPNSSLKPSNLSLLPWQVRLPLETPHSQGGVVVNGDKKQVMKAMQDLIPIVAKAGDPSLRELIIESPLIKRLSELLQSGHSEQNSMRSESAFLLMKLACSGGEPFIKKFPGYNIISELVKMMYCQVTELQDSAYTALHHMIFCNGGGLVLNKIFTIARQQSLHRDQILSSLVVEKLAKSEKDCGGSGQTVLKYLEGIDKCKNLSMAERKVLKQQVIRKVRSSLKVHKFEARILAALDACLCKGSRGASSSTRHRK
;
A
#
# COMPACT_ATOMS: atom_id res chain seq x y z
N MET A 1 42.56 28.89 -25.72
CA MET A 1 41.15 28.45 -25.58
C MET A 1 40.33 29.71 -25.45
N ARG A 2 39.48 30.03 -26.44
CA ARG A 2 38.50 31.12 -26.33
C ARG A 2 37.30 30.55 -25.57
N ASP A 3 36.84 31.30 -24.59
CA ASP A 3 35.84 30.87 -23.61
C ASP A 3 34.47 30.71 -24.29
N GLU A 4 33.95 29.48 -24.36
CA GLU A 4 32.62 29.16 -24.93
C GLU A 4 31.46 29.79 -24.13
N SER A 5 31.74 30.34 -22.93
CA SER A 5 30.77 31.06 -22.07
C SER A 5 30.44 32.47 -22.58
N SER A 6 31.37 33.14 -23.27
CA SER A 6 31.24 34.55 -23.67
C SER A 6 30.08 34.82 -24.65
N GLY A 7 29.81 33.88 -25.56
CA GLY A 7 28.73 34.03 -26.54
C GLY A 7 27.32 33.93 -25.95
N ASN A 8 27.17 33.40 -24.74
CA ASN A 8 25.87 33.25 -24.09
C ASN A 8 25.46 34.55 -23.36
N LEU A 9 26.42 35.25 -22.75
CA LEU A 9 26.17 36.50 -22.01
C LEU A 9 25.85 37.68 -22.94
N GLU A 10 26.53 37.79 -24.09
CA GLU A 10 26.22 38.81 -25.11
C GLU A 10 24.77 38.68 -25.62
N CYS A 11 24.31 37.44 -25.86
CA CYS A 11 22.95 37.17 -26.30
C CYS A 11 21.90 37.61 -25.24
N VAL A 12 22.17 37.32 -23.97
CA VAL A 12 21.31 37.73 -22.84
C VAL A 12 21.27 39.26 -22.69
N CYS A 13 22.41 39.94 -22.86
CA CYS A 13 22.46 41.40 -22.79
C CYS A 13 21.66 42.06 -23.93
N CYS A 14 21.69 41.51 -25.14
CA CYS A 14 20.85 41.98 -26.24
C CYS A 14 19.36 41.87 -25.92
N LEU A 15 18.93 40.75 -25.35
CA LEU A 15 17.53 40.55 -24.94
C LEU A 15 17.12 41.52 -23.82
N LEU A 16 18.01 41.75 -22.86
CA LEU A 16 17.76 42.70 -21.78
C LEU A 16 17.70 44.14 -22.31
N GLN A 17 18.57 44.50 -23.24
CA GLN A 17 18.57 45.79 -23.93
C GLN A 17 17.24 46.05 -24.67
N GLU A 18 16.76 45.07 -25.44
CA GLU A 18 15.43 45.13 -26.07
C GLU A 18 14.31 45.27 -25.03
N ALA A 19 14.42 44.55 -23.91
CA ALA A 19 13.42 44.61 -22.85
C ALA A 19 13.41 45.96 -22.11
N LEU A 20 14.52 46.68 -22.04
CA LEU A 20 14.66 47.96 -21.34
C LEU A 20 14.47 49.18 -22.26
N TYR A 21 14.48 48.98 -23.58
CA TYR A 21 14.32 50.06 -24.55
C TYR A 21 13.08 50.92 -24.27
N GLY A 22 13.29 52.24 -24.10
CA GLY A 22 12.23 53.22 -23.83
C GLY A 22 11.55 53.11 -22.46
N LYS A 23 12.11 52.35 -21.50
CA LYS A 23 11.60 52.26 -20.13
C LYS A 23 12.41 53.15 -19.18
N SER A 24 11.76 53.59 -18.10
CA SER A 24 12.41 54.30 -16.98
C SER A 24 12.12 53.56 -15.68
N ILE A 25 13.04 52.67 -15.29
CA ILE A 25 12.92 51.79 -14.11
C ILE A 25 14.19 51.94 -13.26
N LEU A 26 14.07 51.83 -11.94
CA LEU A 26 15.22 51.64 -11.06
C LEU A 26 15.55 50.14 -10.99
N ILE A 27 16.75 49.77 -11.43
CA ILE A 27 17.28 48.40 -11.41
C ILE A 27 18.24 48.28 -10.24
N LEU A 28 17.97 47.32 -9.36
CA LEU A 28 18.78 47.02 -8.19
C LEU A 28 19.61 45.77 -8.49
N LEU A 29 20.93 45.92 -8.51
CA LEU A 29 21.88 44.82 -8.60
C LEU A 29 22.46 44.58 -7.21
N ASP A 30 21.94 43.59 -6.51
CA ASP A 30 22.36 43.28 -5.15
C ASP A 30 23.58 42.33 -5.14
N ASP A 31 24.61 42.64 -4.36
CA ASP A 31 25.88 41.91 -4.23
C ASP A 31 26.60 41.65 -5.58
N GLY A 32 26.66 42.67 -6.43
CA GLY A 32 27.39 42.59 -7.71
C GLY A 32 28.91 42.55 -7.50
N TRP A 33 29.56 41.43 -7.81
CA TRP A 33 31.00 41.22 -7.59
C TRP A 33 31.75 40.75 -8.85
N GLU A 34 31.06 40.21 -9.85
CA GLU A 34 31.67 39.80 -11.12
C GLU A 34 31.81 41.00 -12.06
N GLN A 35 33.04 41.50 -12.21
CA GLN A 35 33.38 42.67 -13.02
C GLN A 35 32.83 42.58 -14.45
N ASP A 36 33.01 41.44 -15.12
CA ASP A 36 32.58 41.27 -16.50
C ASP A 36 31.07 41.45 -16.65
N ILE A 37 30.28 40.87 -15.73
CA ILE A 37 28.82 40.97 -15.75
C ILE A 37 28.39 42.42 -15.51
N VAL A 38 28.89 43.06 -14.44
CA VAL A 38 28.47 44.41 -14.08
C VAL A 38 28.86 45.44 -15.16
N HIS A 39 30.02 45.25 -15.81
CA HIS A 39 30.44 46.05 -16.96
C HIS A 39 29.45 45.98 -18.13
N TRP A 40 28.88 44.80 -18.40
CA TRP A 40 27.87 44.64 -19.45
C TRP A 40 26.57 45.36 -19.10
N PHE A 41 26.12 45.32 -17.84
CA PHE A 41 24.96 46.08 -17.40
C PHE A 41 25.17 47.60 -17.52
N ALA A 42 26.35 48.09 -17.18
CA ALA A 42 26.69 49.51 -17.31
C ALA A 42 26.71 50.00 -18.77
N LYS A 43 26.88 49.09 -19.74
CA LYS A 43 26.89 49.38 -21.18
C LYS A 43 25.53 49.35 -21.85
N LEU A 44 24.46 49.00 -21.14
CA LEU A 44 23.09 49.02 -21.67
C LEU A 44 22.67 50.47 -21.96
N CYS A 45 22.63 50.83 -23.24
CA CYS A 45 22.36 52.18 -23.73
C CYS A 45 20.86 52.38 -24.07
N ASP A 46 20.45 53.53 -24.62
CA ASP A 46 19.10 53.77 -25.16
C ASP A 46 17.91 53.39 -24.24
N ASN A 47 18.09 53.54 -22.93
CA ASN A 47 17.05 53.38 -21.90
C ASN A 47 17.17 54.50 -20.85
N ASP A 48 16.06 54.85 -20.20
CA ASP A 48 16.00 55.85 -19.13
C ASP A 48 16.05 55.18 -17.73
N CYS A 49 16.63 53.98 -17.65
CA CYS A 49 16.73 53.25 -16.39
C CYS A 49 17.88 53.80 -15.53
N LYS A 50 17.71 53.72 -14.22
CA LYS A 50 18.76 53.98 -13.23
C LYS A 50 19.20 52.67 -12.61
N TYR A 51 20.48 52.53 -12.34
CA TYR A 51 21.05 51.34 -11.72
C TYR A 51 21.58 51.71 -10.34
N LEU A 52 21.19 50.93 -9.34
CA LEU A 52 21.83 50.94 -8.03
C LEU A 52 22.47 49.58 -7.81
N VAL A 53 23.79 49.58 -7.63
CA VAL A 53 24.57 48.38 -7.40
C VAL A 53 25.04 48.38 -5.95
N THR A 54 24.76 47.31 -5.21
CA THR A 54 25.42 47.05 -3.93
C THR A 54 26.58 46.10 -4.21
N THR A 55 27.75 46.41 -3.66
CA THR A 55 28.96 45.60 -3.88
C THR A 55 29.90 45.70 -2.71
N ARG A 56 30.64 44.62 -2.48
CA ARG A 56 31.79 44.56 -1.58
C ARG A 56 33.13 44.67 -2.32
N ASP A 57 33.11 44.72 -3.65
CA ASP A 57 34.29 44.72 -4.50
C ASP A 57 34.51 46.12 -5.09
N GLU A 58 35.60 46.78 -4.68
CA GLU A 58 35.94 48.13 -5.12
C GLU A 58 36.22 48.21 -6.63
N SER A 59 36.64 47.10 -7.24
CA SER A 59 36.89 47.05 -8.69
C SER A 59 35.62 47.22 -9.54
N VAL A 60 34.44 46.92 -8.98
CA VAL A 60 33.14 47.13 -9.65
C VAL A 60 32.86 48.62 -9.83
N TYR A 61 33.31 49.45 -8.90
CA TYR A 61 33.24 50.91 -9.05
C TYR A 61 34.17 51.40 -10.17
N GLU A 62 35.40 50.88 -10.24
CA GLU A 62 36.40 51.30 -11.22
C GLU A 62 35.95 51.07 -12.67
N ILE A 63 35.17 50.01 -12.93
CA ILE A 63 34.68 49.68 -14.28
C ILE A 63 33.38 50.40 -14.66
N THR A 64 32.58 50.86 -13.69
CA THR A 64 31.24 51.41 -13.97
C THR A 64 31.20 52.94 -14.05
N GLU A 65 32.24 53.63 -13.56
CA GLU A 65 32.29 55.11 -13.43
C GLU A 65 31.05 55.70 -12.73
N ALA A 66 30.34 54.89 -11.94
CA ALA A 66 29.10 55.27 -11.27
C ALA A 66 29.34 56.21 -10.07
N GLU A 67 28.30 56.88 -9.57
CA GLU A 67 28.41 57.64 -8.32
C GLU A 67 28.65 56.69 -7.13
N LYS A 68 29.83 56.77 -6.49
CA LYS A 68 30.17 55.96 -5.30
C LYS A 68 29.51 56.55 -4.06
N VAL A 69 28.65 55.76 -3.43
CA VAL A 69 28.18 56.01 -2.06
C VAL A 69 28.83 54.96 -1.16
N GLU A 70 29.86 55.37 -0.43
CA GLU A 70 30.58 54.49 0.49
C GLU A 70 29.97 54.58 1.89
N LEU A 71 29.55 53.45 2.44
CA LEU A 71 29.10 53.35 3.83
C LEU A 71 30.32 53.27 4.73
N ASN A 72 30.60 54.37 5.45
CA ASN A 72 31.71 54.40 6.37
C ASN A 72 31.33 53.77 7.73
N THR A 73 32.32 53.59 8.60
CA THR A 73 32.13 52.95 9.91
C THR A 73 31.15 53.70 10.82
N ASP A 74 31.04 55.02 10.68
CA ASP A 74 30.13 55.84 11.48
C ASP A 74 28.70 55.72 10.95
N ASP A 75 28.50 55.68 9.62
CA ASP A 75 27.21 55.39 8.98
C ASP A 75 26.69 54.01 9.44
N ILE A 76 27.57 53.00 9.46
CA ILE A 76 27.23 51.64 9.91
C ILE A 76 26.74 51.65 11.36
N LYS A 77 27.42 52.41 12.24
CA LYS A 77 27.02 52.52 13.66
C LYS A 77 25.66 53.21 13.81
N GLU A 78 25.44 54.30 13.07
CA GLU A 78 24.20 55.06 13.11
C GLU A 78 23.02 54.23 12.61
N ILE A 79 23.17 53.57 11.45
CA ILE A 79 22.17 52.67 10.87
C ILE A 79 21.87 51.53 11.83
N SER A 80 22.88 50.91 12.43
CA SER A 80 22.70 49.84 13.41
C SER A 80 21.89 50.30 14.62
N LYS A 81 22.21 51.48 15.15
CA LYS A 81 21.48 52.04 16.29
C LYS A 81 20.02 52.33 15.93
N ALA A 82 19.76 52.86 14.73
CA ALA A 82 18.41 53.10 14.22
C ALA A 82 17.61 51.79 14.08
N ILE A 83 18.22 50.73 13.56
CA ILE A 83 17.60 49.40 13.46
C ILE A 83 17.27 48.84 14.85
N LEU A 84 18.19 48.98 15.80
CA LEU A 84 18.01 48.53 17.18
C LEU A 84 16.84 49.25 17.86
N LEU A 85 16.77 50.58 17.72
CA LEU A 85 15.67 51.40 18.23
C LEU A 85 14.33 51.01 17.61
N TYR A 86 14.31 50.86 16.28
CA TYR A 86 13.10 50.48 15.55
C TYR A 86 12.54 49.13 16.02
N HIS A 87 13.39 48.13 16.23
CA HIS A 87 12.94 46.80 16.62
C HIS A 87 12.71 46.63 18.13
N SER A 88 13.43 47.37 18.96
CA SER A 88 13.21 47.38 20.42
C SER A 88 11.99 48.19 20.84
N LEU A 89 11.50 49.11 20.00
CA LEU A 89 10.44 50.06 20.35
C LEU A 89 10.78 50.92 21.57
N LEU A 90 12.04 51.35 21.65
CA LEU A 90 12.55 52.25 22.66
C LEU A 90 12.96 53.58 22.02
N SER A 91 12.93 54.67 22.78
CA SER A 91 13.57 55.91 22.40
C SER A 91 15.08 55.84 22.66
N GLU A 92 15.84 56.78 22.08
CA GLU A 92 17.28 56.87 22.31
C GLU A 92 17.64 57.13 23.78
N GLU A 93 16.76 57.83 24.53
CA GLU A 93 16.95 58.09 25.97
C GLU A 93 16.65 56.86 26.84
N GLU A 94 15.87 55.92 26.33
CA GLU A 94 15.50 54.68 27.03
C GLU A 94 16.54 53.57 26.84
N LEU A 95 17.50 53.74 25.93
CA LEU A 95 18.60 52.79 25.75
C LEU A 95 19.49 52.74 27.00
N PRO A 96 19.96 51.55 27.41
CA PRO A 96 20.96 51.45 28.47
C PRO A 96 22.26 52.11 28.03
N SER A 97 22.49 53.31 28.56
CA SER A 97 23.73 54.07 28.41
C SER A 97 24.76 53.64 29.46
N LYS A 98 26.05 53.87 29.18
CA LYS A 98 27.13 53.63 30.14
C LYS A 98 26.88 54.43 31.42
N SER A 99 26.33 53.80 32.46
CA SER A 99 26.34 54.42 33.79
C SER A 99 27.79 54.47 34.29
N MET A 100 28.24 55.63 34.76
CA MET A 100 29.64 55.90 35.16
C MET A 100 30.13 55.12 36.40
N VAL A 101 29.38 54.14 36.90
CA VAL A 101 29.64 53.54 38.22
C VAL A 101 30.14 52.10 38.18
N GLU A 102 29.89 51.31 37.14
CA GLU A 102 30.44 49.94 37.07
C GLU A 102 30.75 49.52 35.62
N CYS A 103 32.02 49.17 35.35
CA CYS A 103 32.52 48.64 34.07
C CYS A 103 31.92 47.29 33.63
N SER A 104 30.89 46.79 34.32
CA SER A 104 30.26 45.48 34.12
C SER A 104 28.85 45.54 33.55
N VAL A 105 28.25 46.73 33.38
CA VAL A 105 26.88 46.87 32.86
C VAL A 105 26.92 46.94 31.31
N PRO A 106 26.24 46.04 30.58
CA PRO A 106 26.22 46.04 29.13
C PRO A 106 25.54 47.30 28.59
N SER A 107 26.21 48.05 27.71
CA SER A 107 25.60 49.17 27.00
C SER A 107 25.00 48.73 25.67
N ALA A 108 24.05 49.51 25.14
CA ALA A 108 23.54 49.32 23.79
C ALA A 108 24.68 49.34 22.74
N GLU A 109 25.69 50.21 22.89
CA GLU A 109 26.89 50.15 22.04
C GLU A 109 27.63 48.81 22.15
N SER A 110 27.82 48.26 23.36
CA SER A 110 28.51 46.99 23.53
C SER A 110 27.76 45.83 22.88
N LEU A 111 26.42 45.85 22.92
CA LEU A 111 25.59 44.88 22.21
C LEU A 111 25.77 45.03 20.70
N LEU A 112 25.74 46.25 20.17
CA LEU A 112 25.94 46.52 18.74
C LEU A 112 27.34 46.09 18.26
N GLU A 113 28.39 46.38 19.04
CA GLU A 113 29.76 45.93 18.78
C GLU A 113 29.85 44.40 18.75
N ARG A 114 29.20 43.71 19.71
CA ARG A 114 29.15 42.24 19.73
C ARG A 114 28.32 41.66 18.58
N CYS A 115 27.32 42.40 18.10
CA CYS A 115 26.56 42.04 16.90
C CYS A 115 27.31 42.33 15.60
N GLY A 116 28.52 42.93 15.68
CA GLY A 116 29.29 43.35 14.51
C GLY A 116 28.59 44.41 13.68
N HIS A 117 27.61 45.13 14.25
CA HIS A 117 26.77 46.10 13.52
C HIS A 117 25.99 45.52 12.32
N HIS A 118 25.78 44.20 12.29
CA HIS A 118 25.05 43.56 11.19
C HIS A 118 23.54 43.84 11.28
N PRO A 119 22.90 44.42 10.24
CA PRO A 119 21.50 44.84 10.27
C PRO A 119 20.52 43.76 10.77
N LEU A 120 20.66 42.52 10.28
CA LEU A 120 19.78 41.42 10.66
C LEU A 120 20.00 40.98 12.11
N THR A 121 21.26 40.80 12.54
CA THR A 121 21.59 40.44 13.93
C THR A 121 21.05 41.50 14.90
N VAL A 122 21.24 42.77 14.57
CA VAL A 122 20.76 43.90 15.36
C VAL A 122 19.24 43.95 15.40
N ALA A 123 18.55 43.67 14.29
CA ALA A 123 17.09 43.57 14.25
C ALA A 123 16.56 42.43 15.13
N VAL A 124 17.23 41.27 15.12
CA VAL A 124 16.87 40.12 15.97
C VAL A 124 17.03 40.46 17.44
N MET A 125 18.17 41.03 17.82
CA MET A 125 18.42 41.47 19.19
C MET A 125 17.42 42.55 19.63
N GLY A 126 17.13 43.53 18.76
CA GLY A 126 16.11 44.54 19.02
C GLY A 126 14.74 43.95 19.29
N LYS A 127 14.30 42.97 18.49
CA LYS A 127 13.02 42.26 18.72
C LYS A 127 13.01 41.47 20.03
N ALA A 128 14.12 40.84 20.39
CA ALA A 128 14.25 40.13 21.66
C ALA A 128 14.20 41.08 22.87
N LEU A 129 14.70 42.30 22.71
CA LEU A 129 14.76 43.35 23.73
C LEU A 129 13.57 44.33 23.67
N ARG A 130 12.45 43.91 23.06
CA ARG A 130 11.29 44.78 22.84
C ARG A 130 10.76 45.36 24.17
N LYS A 131 10.78 46.69 24.29
CA LYS A 131 10.39 47.49 25.47
C LYS A 131 11.20 47.17 26.73
N GLU A 132 12.38 46.59 26.59
CA GLU A 132 13.20 46.17 27.73
C GLU A 132 14.22 47.26 28.10
N ILE A 133 14.05 47.87 29.28
CA ILE A 133 14.87 49.00 29.76
C ILE A 133 15.97 48.57 30.75
N ARG A 134 15.95 47.32 31.23
CA ARG A 134 16.92 46.87 32.24
C ARG A 134 18.26 46.49 31.60
N ALA A 135 19.31 47.24 31.93
CA ALA A 135 20.65 47.05 31.35
C ALA A 135 21.23 45.62 31.51
N GLU A 136 20.95 44.92 32.61
CA GLU A 136 21.36 43.53 32.84
C GLU A 136 20.89 42.56 31.75
N LYS A 137 19.80 42.90 31.07
CA LYS A 137 19.18 42.08 30.03
C LYS A 137 19.74 42.32 28.63
N TRP A 138 20.58 43.33 28.47
CA TRP A 138 21.17 43.75 27.20
C TRP A 138 22.47 43.00 26.89
N THR A 139 22.49 41.71 27.20
CA THR A 139 23.54 40.78 26.75
C THR A 139 22.98 39.78 25.74
N PHE A 140 23.83 39.34 24.83
CA PHE A 140 23.50 38.25 23.91
C PHE A 140 23.17 36.97 24.69
N GLU A 141 23.88 36.71 25.79
CA GLU A 141 23.61 35.59 26.70
C GLU A 141 22.22 35.68 27.34
N PHE A 142 21.77 36.86 27.79
CA PHE A 142 20.46 37.02 28.39
C PHE A 142 19.31 36.77 27.41
N SER A 143 19.46 37.20 26.15
CA SER A 143 18.45 36.94 25.11
C SER A 143 18.28 35.44 24.82
N LEU A 144 19.36 34.67 24.89
CA LEU A 144 19.30 33.21 24.84
C LEU A 144 18.75 32.60 26.14
N GLU A 145 19.08 33.16 27.30
CA GLU A 145 18.56 32.71 28.61
C GLU A 145 17.06 32.93 28.77
N ALA A 146 16.51 33.97 28.13
CA ALA A 146 15.08 34.27 28.09
C ALA A 146 14.27 33.33 27.17
N MET A 147 14.94 32.55 26.30
CA MET A 147 14.26 31.56 25.48
C MET A 147 13.70 30.41 26.32
N PRO A 148 12.59 29.77 25.88
CA PRO A 148 12.15 28.52 26.45
C PRO A 148 13.30 27.51 26.51
N VAL A 149 13.39 26.79 27.63
CA VAL A 149 14.50 25.88 27.93
C VAL A 149 14.74 24.91 26.77
N ASP A 150 13.66 24.38 26.18
CA ASP A 150 13.71 23.44 25.06
C ASP A 150 14.26 24.06 23.77
N SER A 151 13.85 25.28 23.43
CA SER A 151 14.40 26.03 22.28
C SER A 151 15.88 26.32 22.47
N ARG A 152 16.29 26.73 23.68
CA ARG A 152 17.71 26.96 24.00
C ARG A 152 18.53 25.67 23.90
N ARG A 153 18.01 24.56 24.43
CA ARG A 153 18.69 23.25 24.37
C ARG A 153 18.84 22.78 22.93
N LEU A 154 17.80 22.88 22.10
CA LEU A 154 17.90 22.53 20.70
C LEU A 154 18.94 23.41 20.00
N PHE A 155 18.84 24.75 20.14
CA PHE A 155 19.77 25.68 19.51
C PHE A 155 21.23 25.42 19.88
N ILE A 156 21.54 25.14 21.15
CA ILE A 156 22.89 24.75 21.57
C ILE A 156 23.30 23.43 20.93
N ALA A 157 22.43 22.41 20.93
CA ALA A 157 22.76 21.12 20.32
C ALA A 157 23.09 21.22 18.83
N LEU A 158 22.46 22.16 18.11
CA LEU A 158 22.76 22.45 16.69
C LEU A 158 24.20 22.86 16.43
N SER A 159 24.99 23.20 17.46
CA SER A 159 26.42 23.45 17.29
C SER A 159 27.22 22.22 16.86
N ALA A 160 26.63 21.02 16.94
CA ALA A 160 27.26 19.82 16.40
C ALA A 160 27.33 19.81 14.87
N LEU A 161 26.45 20.57 14.21
CA LEU A 161 26.28 20.56 12.76
C LEU A 161 27.22 21.53 12.06
N SER A 162 27.64 21.15 10.85
CA SER A 162 28.26 22.06 9.90
C SER A 162 27.16 22.82 9.16
N TRP A 163 27.15 24.13 9.30
CA TRP A 163 26.18 25.02 8.64
C TRP A 163 26.73 25.62 7.34
N SER A 164 27.82 25.04 6.80
CA SER A 164 28.38 25.39 5.49
C SER A 164 27.42 25.11 4.34
N GLU A 165 26.54 24.12 4.53
CA GLU A 165 25.49 23.75 3.59
C GLU A 165 24.14 23.64 4.34
N PRO A 166 23.00 23.78 3.65
CA PRO A 166 21.70 23.59 4.27
C PRO A 166 21.51 22.17 4.81
N VAL A 167 20.99 22.06 6.03
CA VAL A 167 20.80 20.79 6.73
C VAL A 167 19.33 20.33 6.65
N PRO A 168 19.06 19.03 6.39
CA PRO A 168 17.70 18.49 6.36
C PRO A 168 16.94 18.53 7.70
N GLU A 169 15.62 18.74 7.64
CA GLU A 169 14.71 18.70 8.80
C GLU A 169 14.85 17.40 9.59
N ALA A 170 14.95 16.26 8.90
CA ALA A 170 15.12 14.95 9.54
C ALA A 170 16.41 14.86 10.40
N CYS A 171 17.47 15.60 10.05
CA CYS A 171 18.68 15.68 10.86
C CYS A 171 18.43 16.47 12.15
N LEU A 172 17.65 17.55 12.06
CA LEU A 172 17.25 18.37 13.22
C LEU A 172 16.29 17.62 14.15
N GLU A 173 15.35 16.87 13.58
CA GLU A 173 14.47 15.96 14.30
C GLU A 173 15.28 14.90 15.04
N ALA A 174 16.28 14.31 14.37
CA ALA A 174 17.15 13.33 14.99
C ALA A 174 17.89 13.92 16.21
N ILE A 175 18.45 15.13 16.07
CA ILE A 175 19.07 15.84 17.21
C ILE A 175 18.04 16.09 18.32
N TRP A 176 16.82 16.51 17.97
CA TRP A 176 15.77 16.79 18.95
C TRP A 176 15.30 15.56 19.71
N SER A 177 15.25 14.39 19.06
CA SER A 177 14.85 13.12 19.69
C SER A 177 15.67 12.75 20.92
N VAL A 178 16.91 13.23 21.01
CA VAL A 178 17.82 13.00 22.15
C VAL A 178 17.56 14.00 23.30
N LEU A 179 16.95 15.14 23.00
CA LEU A 179 16.84 16.28 23.92
C LEU A 179 15.48 16.38 24.60
N GLY A 180 14.41 16.02 23.89
CA GLY A 180 13.04 16.25 24.31
C GLY A 180 12.03 15.31 23.63
N GLN A 181 10.74 15.60 23.84
CA GLN A 181 9.66 14.79 23.28
C GLN A 181 9.45 15.10 21.78
N GLU A 182 9.40 14.07 20.94
CA GLU A 182 9.24 14.20 19.48
C GLU A 182 8.05 15.07 19.08
N SER A 183 6.93 14.96 19.80
CA SER A 183 5.69 15.72 19.53
C SER A 183 5.85 17.24 19.61
N LEU A 184 6.92 17.74 20.25
CA LEU A 184 7.18 19.17 20.41
C LEU A 184 8.12 19.73 19.34
N PHE A 185 8.72 18.90 18.48
CA PHE A 185 9.73 19.35 17.52
C PHE A 185 9.26 20.54 16.68
N SER A 186 8.09 20.42 16.04
CA SER A 186 7.55 21.47 15.17
C SER A 186 7.32 22.79 15.92
N LEU A 187 6.93 22.74 17.19
CA LEU A 187 6.75 23.95 18.01
C LEU A 187 8.10 24.59 18.37
N VAL A 188 9.09 23.77 18.73
CA VAL A 188 10.42 24.24 19.13
C VAL A 188 11.17 24.81 17.93
N ILE A 189 11.13 24.14 16.78
CA ILE A 189 11.80 24.60 15.55
C ILE A 189 11.14 25.88 15.01
N CYS A 190 9.80 25.99 15.04
CA CYS A 190 9.11 27.22 14.66
C CYS A 190 9.55 28.41 15.52
N LYS A 191 9.74 28.24 16.82
CA LYS A 191 10.26 29.32 17.69
C LYS A 191 11.68 29.76 17.31
N LEU A 192 12.53 28.83 16.89
CA LEU A 192 13.88 29.18 16.41
C LEU A 192 13.83 29.92 15.08
N VAL A 193 12.90 29.55 14.18
CA VAL A 193 12.65 30.27 12.91
C VAL A 193 12.07 31.67 13.16
N GLU A 194 11.05 31.78 14.02
CA GLU A 194 10.45 33.07 14.41
C GLU A 194 11.47 34.00 15.07
N GLY A 195 12.36 33.43 15.89
CA GLY A 195 13.51 34.13 16.48
C GLY A 195 14.66 34.39 15.50
N SER A 196 14.53 33.99 14.24
CA SER A 196 15.54 34.10 13.18
C SER A 196 16.91 33.50 13.56
N LEU A 197 16.91 32.51 14.46
CA LEU A 197 18.11 31.77 14.87
C LEU A 197 18.47 30.68 13.86
N ILE A 198 17.47 30.20 13.13
CA ILE A 198 17.60 29.31 11.98
C ILE A 198 16.65 29.82 10.89
N MET A 199 16.98 29.58 9.63
CA MET A 199 16.16 29.97 8.49
C MET A 199 15.72 28.70 7.76
N LYS A 200 14.42 28.60 7.45
CA LYS A 200 13.88 27.51 6.64
C LYS A 200 13.90 27.93 5.16
N ASN A 201 14.40 27.06 4.29
CA ASN A 201 14.41 27.30 2.85
C ASN A 201 12.96 27.22 2.29
N GLU A 202 12.63 28.08 1.33
CA GLU A 202 11.30 28.13 0.71
C GLU A 202 11.00 26.89 -0.15
N MET A 203 12.04 26.26 -0.71
CA MET A 203 11.91 25.20 -1.71
C MET A 203 11.98 23.77 -1.15
N GLY A 204 12.16 23.59 0.16
CA GLY A 204 12.23 22.26 0.78
C GLY A 204 12.45 22.28 2.29
N PRO A 205 12.39 21.11 2.96
CA PRO A 205 12.59 20.98 4.41
C PRO A 205 14.09 21.06 4.77
N LEU A 206 14.77 22.10 4.30
CA LEU A 206 16.17 22.40 4.57
C LEU A 206 16.27 23.65 5.43
N TYR A 207 17.22 23.64 6.37
CA TYR A 207 17.48 24.75 7.27
C TYR A 207 18.90 25.23 7.10
N GLN A 208 19.10 26.52 7.31
CA GLN A 208 20.40 27.15 7.31
C GLN A 208 20.52 28.09 8.51
N VAL A 209 21.75 28.36 8.92
CA VAL A 209 22.07 29.31 9.99
C VAL A 209 22.90 30.42 9.37
N HIS A 210 22.62 31.67 9.74
CA HIS A 210 23.42 32.80 9.31
C HIS A 210 24.86 32.69 9.84
N ASP A 211 25.87 33.06 9.05
CA ASP A 211 27.30 32.87 9.37
C ASP A 211 27.70 33.34 10.78
N MET A 212 27.19 34.50 11.20
CA MET A 212 27.42 35.05 12.54
C MET A 212 26.86 34.20 13.70
N LEU A 213 25.73 33.53 13.49
CA LEU A 213 25.19 32.56 14.46
C LEU A 213 25.98 31.25 14.42
N SER A 214 26.52 30.87 13.26
CA SER A 214 27.46 29.74 13.15
C SER A 214 28.72 29.96 14.01
N LEU A 215 29.28 31.18 14.01
CA LEU A 215 30.40 31.56 14.90
C LEU A 215 30.05 31.46 16.39
N TYR A 216 28.84 31.87 16.78
CA TYR A 216 28.38 31.67 18.15
C TYR A 216 28.27 30.17 18.49
N LEU A 217 27.67 29.39 17.60
CA LEU A 217 27.57 27.94 17.76
C LEU A 217 28.95 27.27 17.85
N ASP A 218 29.97 27.78 17.17
CA ASP A 218 31.35 27.27 17.32
C ASP A 218 31.82 27.27 18.78
N SER A 219 31.47 28.30 19.56
CA SER A 219 31.79 28.39 20.99
C SER A 219 31.04 27.36 21.86
N LYS A 220 29.95 26.77 21.35
CA LYS A 220 29.06 25.84 22.07
C LYS A 220 29.26 24.37 21.71
N THR A 221 30.18 24.08 20.80
CA THR A 221 30.53 22.72 20.33
C THR A 221 30.72 21.73 21.49
N THR A 222 31.43 22.11 22.55
CA THR A 222 31.69 21.23 23.71
C THR A 222 30.42 20.89 24.49
N GLU A 223 29.51 21.86 24.64
CA GLU A 223 28.23 21.67 25.33
C GLU A 223 27.32 20.73 24.53
N SER A 224 27.24 20.91 23.21
CA SER A 224 26.50 20.01 22.32
C SER A 224 27.04 18.57 22.33
N VAL A 225 28.36 18.38 22.29
CA VAL A 225 28.97 17.04 22.44
C VAL A 225 28.58 16.40 23.77
N GLN A 226 28.56 17.18 24.85
CA GLN A 226 28.15 16.67 26.15
C GLN A 226 26.67 16.26 26.17
N MET A 227 25.80 17.04 25.52
CA MET A 227 24.36 16.77 25.42
C MET A 227 24.05 15.55 24.55
N LEU A 228 24.64 15.46 23.36
CA LEU A 228 24.28 14.46 22.35
C LEU A 228 25.03 13.14 22.47
N LEU A 229 26.27 13.15 22.97
CA LEU A 229 27.14 11.97 22.93
C LEU A 229 27.51 11.40 24.30
N ASN A 230 27.50 12.21 25.37
CA ASN A 230 28.02 11.80 26.68
C ASN A 230 26.95 11.66 27.76
N ARG A 231 25.86 12.44 27.70
CA ARG A 231 24.74 12.40 28.66
C ARG A 231 23.53 11.61 28.15
N SER A 232 23.50 11.26 26.88
CA SER A 232 22.41 10.54 26.20
C SER A 232 22.48 9.03 26.44
N ALA A 233 21.34 8.36 26.27
CA ALA A 233 21.29 6.91 26.32
C ALA A 233 22.09 6.29 25.17
N PRO A 234 22.59 5.04 25.30
CA PRO A 234 23.34 4.38 24.23
C PRO A 234 22.55 4.23 22.93
N GLU A 235 21.22 4.07 23.02
CA GLU A 235 20.31 3.93 21.87
C GLU A 235 20.10 5.28 21.15
N GLU A 236 19.88 6.35 21.91
CA GLU A 236 19.81 7.73 21.42
C GLU A 236 21.12 8.16 20.74
N THR A 237 22.26 7.78 21.36
CA THR A 237 23.59 8.05 20.78
C THR A 237 23.78 7.26 19.48
N ALA A 238 23.39 5.98 19.48
CA ALA A 238 23.43 5.13 18.29
C ALA A 238 22.58 5.68 17.13
N PHE A 239 21.46 6.33 17.45
CA PHE A 239 20.56 6.98 16.49
C PHE A 239 21.13 8.27 15.91
N VAL A 240 21.68 9.16 16.74
CA VAL A 240 22.15 10.49 16.29
C VAL A 240 23.55 10.47 15.68
N CYS A 241 24.42 9.56 16.10
CA CYS A 241 25.80 9.50 15.60
C CYS A 241 25.89 9.50 14.06
N PRO A 242 25.13 8.70 13.30
CA PRO A 242 25.18 8.72 11.84
C PRO A 242 24.84 10.07 11.22
N TRP A 243 23.84 10.78 11.74
CA TRP A 243 23.47 12.12 11.28
C TRP A 243 24.60 13.13 11.50
N VAL A 244 25.22 13.10 12.68
CA VAL A 244 26.36 13.98 13.01
C VAL A 244 27.61 13.59 12.22
N LEU A 245 27.79 12.33 11.84
CA LEU A 245 28.92 11.95 11.00
C LEU A 245 28.79 12.57 9.59
N ILE A 246 27.58 12.66 9.05
CA ILE A 246 27.33 13.21 7.72
C ILE A 246 27.31 14.74 7.76
N PHE A 247 26.41 15.31 8.57
CA PHE A 247 26.13 16.75 8.60
C PHE A 247 26.90 17.52 9.69
N GLY A 248 27.70 16.84 10.50
CA GLY A 248 28.43 17.45 11.63
C GLY A 248 29.69 18.21 11.26
N LYS A 249 30.24 18.96 12.22
CA LYS A 249 31.56 19.59 12.09
C LYS A 249 32.68 18.55 12.08
N GLU A 250 33.74 18.80 11.33
CA GLU A 250 34.88 17.88 11.16
C GLU A 250 35.51 17.41 12.49
N LYS A 251 35.60 18.31 13.48
CA LYS A 251 36.12 17.97 14.82
C LYS A 251 35.24 16.95 15.54
N ILE A 252 33.94 16.95 15.28
CA ILE A 252 32.95 16.08 15.91
C ILE A 252 32.84 14.76 15.15
N LYS A 253 32.94 14.79 13.81
CA LYS A 253 33.01 13.57 12.98
C LYS A 253 34.05 12.59 13.52
N LYS A 254 35.26 13.08 13.81
CA LYS A 254 36.37 12.30 14.42
C LYS A 254 36.06 11.69 15.79
N LEU A 255 35.16 12.29 16.56
CA LEU A 255 34.71 11.76 17.86
C LEU A 255 33.62 10.69 17.71
N VAL A 256 32.81 10.80 16.65
CA VAL A 256 31.65 9.96 16.39
C VAL A 256 32.01 8.68 15.64
N GLU A 257 32.97 8.74 14.70
CA GLU A 257 33.48 7.58 13.97
C GLU A 257 33.81 6.36 14.85
N PRO A 258 34.64 6.48 15.91
CA PRO A 258 34.96 5.33 16.75
C PRO A 258 33.73 4.83 17.52
N LYS A 259 32.78 5.69 17.88
CA LYS A 259 31.53 5.27 18.54
C LYS A 259 30.65 4.46 17.61
N ILE A 260 30.53 4.87 16.35
CA ILE A 260 29.80 4.10 15.32
C ILE A 260 30.46 2.73 15.14
N VAL A 261 31.79 2.66 15.07
CA VAL A 261 32.52 1.38 14.99
C VAL A 261 32.23 0.50 16.20
N VAL A 262 32.10 1.06 17.41
CA VAL A 262 31.75 0.32 18.64
C VAL A 262 30.28 -0.13 18.64
N PHE A 263 29.33 0.71 18.22
CA PHE A 263 27.92 0.30 18.13
C PHE A 263 27.71 -0.83 17.13
N LEU A 264 28.52 -0.83 16.08
CA LEU A 264 28.53 -1.85 15.05
C LEU A 264 29.41 -3.05 15.41
N GLY A 265 30.35 -2.87 16.33
CA GLY A 265 31.35 -3.85 16.76
C GLY A 265 31.10 -4.31 18.20
N VAL A 266 30.45 -5.47 18.33
CA VAL A 266 30.36 -6.32 19.54
C VAL A 266 29.19 -6.01 20.51
N LEU A 267 28.29 -7.01 20.64
CA LEU A 267 27.42 -7.41 21.76
C LEU A 267 26.03 -6.81 22.02
N LYS A 268 25.51 -5.84 21.26
CA LYS A 268 24.10 -5.43 21.42
C LYS A 268 23.38 -5.19 20.09
N GLU A 269 22.61 -6.19 19.67
CA GLU A 269 21.82 -6.19 18.41
C GLU A 269 21.02 -4.90 18.23
N ARG A 270 20.41 -4.38 19.31
CA ARG A 270 19.55 -3.20 19.26
C ARG A 270 20.28 -1.92 18.82
N GLN A 271 21.47 -1.62 19.37
CA GLN A 271 22.23 -0.44 18.96
C GLN A 271 22.77 -0.56 17.54
N ALA A 272 23.18 -1.78 17.13
CA ALA A 272 23.64 -2.02 15.77
C ALA A 272 22.52 -1.76 14.74
N VAL A 273 21.30 -2.25 15.01
CA VAL A 273 20.12 -1.99 14.17
C VAL A 273 19.80 -0.50 14.09
N ILE A 274 19.70 0.19 15.24
CA ILE A 274 19.40 1.63 15.30
C ILE A 274 20.46 2.43 14.52
N THR A 275 21.75 2.12 14.70
CA THR A 275 22.84 2.79 13.98
C THR A 275 22.74 2.54 12.48
N LEU A 276 22.44 1.31 12.03
CA LEU A 276 22.33 1.00 10.60
C LEU A 276 21.11 1.65 9.94
N GLU A 277 19.95 1.68 10.61
CA GLU A 277 18.76 2.39 10.13
C GLU A 277 19.05 3.89 9.99
N SER A 278 19.69 4.48 10.99
CA SER A 278 20.02 5.91 11.00
C SER A 278 21.05 6.26 9.94
N ILE A 279 22.03 5.37 9.71
CA ILE A 279 22.97 5.46 8.59
C ILE A 279 22.21 5.52 7.27
N PHE A 280 21.28 4.59 7.04
CA PHE A 280 20.51 4.53 5.79
C PHE A 280 19.75 5.83 5.53
N TRP A 281 18.97 6.31 6.51
CA TRP A 281 18.19 7.54 6.39
C TRP A 281 19.07 8.77 6.15
N ALA A 282 20.18 8.88 6.88
CA ALA A 282 21.08 10.01 6.76
C ALA A 282 21.78 10.03 5.38
N LEU A 283 22.14 8.86 4.83
CA LEU A 283 22.71 8.73 3.49
C LEU A 283 21.71 9.05 2.38
N MET A 284 20.44 8.63 2.51
CA MET A 284 19.41 8.90 1.51
C MET A 284 19.13 10.40 1.33
N LEU A 285 19.38 11.20 2.36
CA LEU A 285 19.15 12.64 2.38
C LEU A 285 20.41 13.47 2.11
N ALA A 286 21.59 12.87 2.22
CA ALA A 286 22.84 13.48 1.80
C ALA A 286 23.05 13.20 0.31
N TYR A 287 22.89 14.22 -0.53
CA TYR A 287 23.21 14.12 -1.96
C TYR A 287 24.70 13.79 -2.13
N TRP A 288 25.00 12.49 -2.27
CA TRP A 288 26.28 11.84 -2.61
C TRP A 288 27.57 12.66 -2.37
N ASP A 289 28.08 12.65 -1.14
CA ASP A 289 29.40 13.18 -0.76
C ASP A 289 30.47 12.06 -0.73
N PRO A 290 31.73 12.26 -1.18
CA PRO A 290 32.77 11.21 -1.15
C PRO A 290 33.13 10.67 0.25
N GLY A 291 32.75 11.35 1.34
CA GLY A 291 32.84 10.84 2.72
C GLY A 291 32.05 9.54 2.97
N LEU A 292 31.12 9.20 2.07
CA LEU A 292 30.35 7.95 2.07
C LEU A 292 31.19 6.68 1.91
N GLN A 293 32.44 6.75 1.40
CA GLN A 293 33.24 5.55 1.13
C GLN A 293 33.56 4.72 2.39
N ILE A 294 33.85 5.38 3.51
CA ILE A 294 34.13 4.71 4.79
C ILE A 294 32.87 4.04 5.32
N LEU A 295 31.72 4.70 5.17
CA LEU A 295 30.43 4.17 5.55
C LEU A 295 30.03 2.99 4.66
N PHE A 296 30.25 3.06 3.35
CA PHE A 296 30.01 1.95 2.41
C PHE A 296 30.91 0.75 2.71
N GLN A 297 32.17 0.98 3.11
CA GLN A 297 33.07 -0.07 3.57
C GLN A 297 32.67 -0.67 4.93
N LEU A 298 32.14 0.13 5.86
CA LEU A 298 31.56 -0.35 7.11
C LEU A 298 30.28 -1.13 6.87
N ILE A 299 29.36 -0.59 6.07
CA ILE A 299 28.14 -1.25 5.58
C ILE A 299 28.50 -2.57 4.91
N GLN A 300 29.51 -2.65 4.04
CA GLN A 300 29.98 -3.91 3.44
C GLN A 300 30.55 -4.92 4.46
N LYS A 301 31.16 -4.46 5.56
CA LYS A 301 31.62 -5.33 6.66
C LYS A 301 30.47 -5.80 7.55
N ILE A 302 29.38 -5.05 7.66
CA ILE A 302 28.29 -5.26 8.62
C ILE A 302 26.99 -5.77 7.99
N LEU A 303 26.87 -5.69 6.65
CA LEU A 303 25.81 -6.33 5.85
C LEU A 303 25.73 -7.86 6.06
N LEU A 304 26.61 -8.45 6.88
CA LEU A 304 26.50 -9.82 7.35
C LEU A 304 25.50 -10.02 8.50
N GLN A 305 24.90 -8.98 9.06
CA GLN A 305 23.76 -9.13 9.98
C GLN A 305 22.46 -9.21 9.18
N ALA A 306 22.06 -10.43 8.86
CA ALA A 306 20.93 -10.70 7.98
C ALA A 306 19.59 -10.09 8.42
N GLU A 307 19.42 -9.81 9.72
CA GLU A 307 18.23 -9.16 10.29
C GLU A 307 18.01 -7.73 9.76
N VAL A 308 19.10 -7.02 9.49
CA VAL A 308 19.06 -5.64 8.99
C VAL A 308 18.64 -5.63 7.53
N ILE A 309 19.18 -6.54 6.72
CA ILE A 309 18.79 -6.66 5.32
C ILE A 309 17.31 -7.08 5.22
N THR A 310 16.83 -7.99 6.05
CA THR A 310 15.41 -8.41 6.03
C THR A 310 14.44 -7.29 6.40
N ASN A 311 14.83 -6.39 7.30
CA ASN A 311 13.94 -5.34 7.80
C ASN A 311 14.00 -4.06 6.94
N ILE A 312 15.16 -3.74 6.36
CA ILE A 312 15.37 -2.46 5.66
C ILE A 312 15.16 -2.59 4.15
N PHE A 313 15.58 -3.70 3.53
CA PHE A 313 15.62 -3.75 2.06
C PHE A 313 14.22 -4.00 1.50
N SER A 314 13.72 -3.03 0.74
CA SER A 314 12.57 -3.21 -0.12
C SER A 314 12.93 -4.04 -1.35
N LYS A 315 11.90 -4.44 -2.12
CA LYS A 315 12.08 -5.17 -3.38
C LYS A 315 13.00 -4.44 -4.36
N THR A 316 12.92 -3.11 -4.42
CA THR A 316 13.72 -2.27 -5.33
C THR A 316 15.17 -2.16 -4.88
N ASP A 317 15.42 -2.19 -3.58
CA ASP A 317 16.78 -2.09 -3.02
C ASP A 317 17.60 -3.33 -3.34
N TYR A 318 16.98 -4.52 -3.29
CA TYR A 318 17.63 -5.74 -3.74
C TYR A 318 18.04 -5.68 -5.21
N CYS A 319 17.25 -5.06 -6.08
CA CYS A 319 17.63 -4.88 -7.49
C CYS A 319 18.79 -3.89 -7.67
N TYR A 320 18.79 -2.80 -6.88
CA TYR A 320 19.79 -1.75 -6.99
C TYR A 320 21.16 -2.18 -6.43
N TYR A 321 21.18 -2.82 -5.27
CA TYR A 321 22.41 -3.24 -4.58
C TYR A 321 22.88 -4.65 -4.96
N PHE A 322 22.17 -5.36 -5.85
CA PHE A 322 22.51 -6.72 -6.24
C PHE A 322 23.96 -6.88 -6.69
N ALA A 323 24.43 -6.00 -7.59
CA ALA A 323 25.79 -6.06 -8.13
C ALA A 323 26.86 -5.90 -7.04
N SER A 324 26.59 -5.06 -6.04
CA SER A 324 27.48 -4.87 -4.89
C SER A 324 27.46 -6.10 -3.95
N LEU A 325 26.30 -6.71 -3.75
CA LEU A 325 26.15 -7.94 -2.97
C LEU A 325 26.88 -9.13 -3.64
N GLU A 326 26.77 -9.24 -4.96
CA GLU A 326 27.42 -10.27 -5.76
C GLU A 326 28.96 -10.14 -5.73
N THR A 327 29.47 -8.95 -6.02
CA THR A 327 30.93 -8.66 -6.01
C THR A 327 31.56 -8.85 -4.63
N SER A 328 30.79 -8.66 -3.55
CA SER A 328 31.27 -8.85 -2.18
C SER A 328 31.41 -10.31 -1.72
N GLY A 329 30.93 -11.28 -2.53
CA GLY A 329 30.90 -12.69 -2.15
C GLY A 329 29.90 -12.98 -1.03
N ALA A 330 28.80 -12.21 -0.94
CA ALA A 330 27.84 -12.28 0.16
C ALA A 330 27.29 -13.69 0.41
N VAL A 331 27.02 -14.47 -0.64
CA VAL A 331 26.49 -15.84 -0.53
C VAL A 331 27.43 -16.77 0.25
N ASP A 332 28.74 -16.72 -0.01
CA ASP A 332 29.72 -17.57 0.67
C ASP A 332 29.81 -17.21 2.15
N LYS A 333 29.89 -15.91 2.43
CA LYS A 333 29.99 -15.38 3.79
C LYS A 333 28.77 -15.71 4.63
N LEU A 334 27.57 -15.52 4.07
CA LEU A 334 26.31 -15.86 4.75
C LEU A 334 26.16 -17.37 4.97
N THR A 335 26.66 -18.20 4.05
CA THR A 335 26.65 -19.66 4.21
C THR A 335 27.54 -20.11 5.37
N VAL A 336 28.76 -19.57 5.49
CA VAL A 336 29.67 -19.87 6.61
C VAL A 336 29.06 -19.44 7.96
N ILE A 337 28.36 -18.30 8.00
CA ILE A 337 27.64 -17.88 9.22
C ILE A 337 26.46 -18.79 9.50
N LEU A 338 25.71 -19.21 8.48
CA LEU A 338 24.57 -20.11 8.65
C LEU A 338 24.98 -21.45 9.29
N GLU A 339 26.14 -21.97 8.91
CA GLU A 339 26.72 -23.21 9.47
C GLU A 339 27.20 -23.07 10.92
N SER A 340 27.72 -21.89 11.30
CA SER A 340 28.28 -21.63 12.64
C SER A 340 27.28 -21.02 13.62
N CYS A 341 26.15 -20.52 13.15
CA CYS A 341 25.13 -19.89 13.99
C CYS A 341 24.36 -20.93 14.82
N GLU A 342 24.04 -20.62 16.08
CA GLU A 342 23.16 -21.44 16.92
C GLU A 342 21.76 -20.81 17.09
N ASN A 343 21.65 -19.48 16.97
CA ASN A 343 20.41 -18.74 17.18
C ASN A 343 19.39 -18.98 16.04
N PRO A 344 18.16 -19.46 16.34
CA PRO A 344 17.14 -19.74 15.33
C PRO A 344 16.62 -18.50 14.60
N CYS A 345 16.47 -17.34 15.26
CA CYS A 345 16.04 -16.09 14.64
C CYS A 345 17.03 -15.64 13.57
N THR A 346 18.31 -15.62 13.94
CA THR A 346 19.41 -15.20 13.05
C THR A 346 19.52 -16.14 11.85
N LYS A 347 19.35 -17.45 12.04
CA LYS A 347 19.30 -18.42 10.93
C LYS A 347 18.20 -18.11 9.94
N ILE A 348 16.99 -17.81 10.41
CA ILE A 348 15.84 -17.52 9.55
C ILE A 348 16.05 -16.21 8.79
N ASN A 349 16.62 -15.20 9.43
CA ASN A 349 16.97 -13.94 8.75
C ASN A 349 18.02 -14.18 7.65
N ILE A 350 19.08 -14.96 7.94
CA ILE A 350 20.10 -15.33 6.95
C ILE A 350 19.49 -16.08 5.76
N LEU A 351 18.62 -17.05 6.04
CA LEU A 351 17.90 -17.82 5.02
C LEU A 351 17.01 -16.92 4.16
N THR A 352 16.37 -15.92 4.75
CA THR A 352 15.53 -14.95 4.04
C THR A 352 16.37 -14.09 3.09
N VAL A 353 17.53 -13.59 3.54
CA VAL A 353 18.44 -12.82 2.67
C VAL A 353 18.96 -13.68 1.53
N LEU A 354 19.39 -14.92 1.80
CA LEU A 354 19.84 -15.85 0.76
C LEU A 354 18.73 -16.12 -0.25
N ALA A 355 17.50 -16.36 0.20
CA ALA A 355 16.35 -16.56 -0.67
C ALA A 355 16.02 -15.35 -1.54
N LYS A 356 16.16 -14.13 -1.01
CA LYS A 356 16.00 -12.87 -1.76
C LYS A 356 17.12 -12.67 -2.78
N LEU A 357 18.36 -12.99 -2.44
CA LEU A 357 19.48 -12.99 -3.39
C LEU A 357 19.25 -13.97 -4.56
N ALA A 358 18.61 -15.12 -4.29
CA ALA A 358 18.19 -16.03 -5.35
C ALA A 358 17.01 -15.49 -6.18
N GLU A 359 16.03 -14.80 -5.57
CA GLU A 359 14.89 -14.21 -6.28
C GLU A 359 15.32 -13.15 -7.31
N PHE A 360 16.29 -12.29 -6.97
CA PHE A 360 16.74 -11.18 -7.81
C PHE A 360 18.03 -11.47 -8.58
N GLY A 361 18.71 -12.57 -8.27
CA GLY A 361 20.02 -12.87 -8.83
C GLY A 361 20.01 -13.63 -10.15
N GLY A 362 21.18 -13.62 -10.80
CA GLY A 362 21.43 -14.42 -11.99
C GLY A 362 21.42 -15.93 -11.70
N ARG A 363 21.46 -16.74 -12.78
CA ARG A 363 21.43 -18.21 -12.68
C ARG A 363 22.56 -18.77 -11.80
N GLN A 364 23.77 -18.19 -11.88
CA GLN A 364 24.93 -18.66 -11.11
C GLN A 364 24.73 -18.48 -9.59
N ILE A 365 24.26 -17.29 -9.18
CA ILE A 365 23.96 -16.99 -7.77
C ILE A 365 22.80 -17.83 -7.26
N THR A 366 21.75 -17.97 -8.05
CA THR A 366 20.60 -18.84 -7.72
C THR A 366 21.03 -20.29 -7.47
N ASP A 367 21.85 -20.85 -8.37
CA ASP A 367 22.36 -22.22 -8.23
C ASP A 367 23.23 -22.39 -6.99
N LYS A 368 24.05 -21.38 -6.69
CA LYS A 368 24.92 -21.34 -5.51
C LYS A 368 24.12 -21.28 -4.21
N VAL A 369 23.10 -20.42 -4.15
CA VAL A 369 22.17 -20.32 -3.01
C VAL A 369 21.41 -21.63 -2.82
N LEU A 370 20.88 -22.23 -3.89
CA LEU A 370 20.19 -23.51 -3.78
C LEU A 370 21.12 -24.61 -3.24
N GLN A 371 22.42 -24.56 -3.55
CA GLN A 371 23.40 -25.50 -3.01
C GLN A 371 23.70 -25.28 -1.52
N SER A 372 23.67 -24.05 -1.03
CA SER A 372 24.00 -23.73 0.36
C SER A 372 22.82 -23.85 1.34
N ILE A 373 21.57 -23.87 0.86
CA ILE A 373 20.41 -23.91 1.75
C ILE A 373 20.19 -25.30 2.39
N PRO A 374 20.05 -25.38 3.73
CA PRO A 374 19.76 -26.61 4.46
C PRO A 374 18.26 -26.96 4.38
N PHE A 375 17.81 -27.49 3.23
CA PHE A 375 16.39 -27.84 3.01
C PHE A 375 15.80 -28.80 4.04
N LYS A 376 16.60 -29.72 4.60
CA LYS A 376 16.17 -30.61 5.69
C LYS A 376 15.77 -29.83 6.95
N GLN A 377 16.48 -28.75 7.27
CA GLN A 377 16.14 -27.88 8.40
C GLN A 377 14.87 -27.08 8.10
N LEU A 378 14.73 -26.54 6.88
CA LEU A 378 13.49 -25.86 6.45
C LEU A 378 12.27 -26.79 6.56
N SER A 379 12.42 -28.05 6.15
CA SER A 379 11.38 -29.08 6.26
C SER A 379 10.97 -29.32 7.72
N ASN A 380 11.95 -29.44 8.64
CA ASN A 380 11.67 -29.66 10.07
C ASN A 380 10.97 -28.46 10.74
N LEU A 381 11.25 -27.23 10.29
CA LEU A 381 10.64 -26.00 10.83
C LEU A 381 9.18 -25.80 10.36
N LEU A 382 8.75 -26.50 9.30
CA LEU A 382 7.38 -26.52 8.82
C LEU A 382 6.53 -27.53 9.63
N SER A 383 6.25 -27.18 10.88
CA SER A 383 5.35 -27.91 11.78
C SER A 383 4.14 -27.05 12.16
N PRO A 384 2.92 -27.61 12.36
CA PRO A 384 1.75 -26.86 12.83
C PRO A 384 2.01 -26.06 14.11
N ASP A 385 2.88 -26.55 14.99
CA ASP A 385 3.16 -25.96 16.31
C ASP A 385 4.20 -24.82 16.28
N ALA A 386 4.88 -24.60 15.15
CA ALA A 386 5.99 -23.64 15.01
C ALA A 386 5.54 -22.25 14.51
N VAL A 387 4.51 -21.68 15.14
CA VAL A 387 3.79 -20.47 14.67
C VAL A 387 4.70 -19.26 14.46
N GLU A 388 5.73 -19.10 15.30
CA GLU A 388 6.63 -17.94 15.29
C GLU A 388 7.39 -17.75 13.97
N TRP A 389 7.58 -18.82 13.18
CA TRP A 389 8.45 -18.80 12.01
C TRP A 389 7.71 -18.90 10.68
N HIS A 390 6.39 -19.14 10.69
CA HIS A 390 5.65 -19.53 9.50
C HIS A 390 5.67 -18.47 8.39
N ASP A 391 5.48 -17.19 8.71
CA ASP A 391 5.46 -16.12 7.71
C ASP A 391 6.83 -15.97 7.01
N ASN A 392 7.92 -16.03 7.79
CA ASN A 392 9.28 -16.00 7.25
C ASN A 392 9.57 -17.23 6.40
N MET A 393 9.14 -18.42 6.85
CA MET A 393 9.31 -19.69 6.14
C MET A 393 8.61 -19.68 4.78
N PHE A 394 7.34 -19.26 4.72
CA PHE A 394 6.63 -19.16 3.45
C PHE A 394 7.24 -18.10 2.52
N THR A 395 7.77 -17.00 3.07
CA THR A 395 8.50 -15.98 2.31
C THR A 395 9.80 -16.54 1.70
N ILE A 396 10.58 -17.28 2.47
CA ILE A 396 11.81 -17.96 2.02
C ILE A 396 11.48 -18.91 0.87
N LEU A 397 10.52 -19.82 1.07
CA LEU A 397 10.16 -20.84 0.09
C LEU A 397 9.68 -20.21 -1.21
N MET A 398 8.80 -19.21 -1.13
CA MET A 398 8.28 -18.52 -2.31
C MET A 398 9.37 -17.75 -3.08
N SER A 399 10.30 -17.11 -2.37
CA SER A 399 11.41 -16.36 -3.00
C SER A 399 12.37 -17.32 -3.73
N LEU A 400 12.67 -18.47 -3.14
CA LEU A 400 13.43 -19.54 -3.78
C LEU A 400 12.72 -20.13 -4.99
N THR A 401 11.40 -20.35 -4.90
CA THR A 401 10.59 -20.84 -6.03
C THR A 401 10.62 -19.86 -7.20
N LYS A 402 10.56 -18.54 -6.96
CA LYS A 402 10.64 -17.52 -8.01
C LYS A 402 12.01 -17.47 -8.69
N GLY A 403 13.09 -17.49 -7.91
CA GLY A 403 14.46 -17.43 -8.43
C GLY A 403 14.88 -18.73 -9.13
N GLY A 404 14.75 -19.86 -8.42
CA GLY A 404 15.22 -21.17 -8.87
C GLY A 404 14.24 -21.95 -9.73
N LYS A 405 12.98 -21.50 -9.87
CA LYS A 405 11.95 -22.11 -10.73
C LYS A 405 11.82 -23.62 -10.46
N SER A 406 11.73 -24.44 -11.52
CA SER A 406 11.55 -25.90 -11.42
C SER A 406 12.66 -26.58 -10.59
N LYS A 407 13.91 -26.11 -10.70
CA LYS A 407 15.05 -26.68 -9.97
C LYS A 407 14.95 -26.48 -8.45
N ALA A 408 14.42 -25.34 -8.01
CA ALA A 408 14.14 -25.12 -6.59
C ALA A 408 13.02 -26.01 -6.09
N VAL A 409 11.94 -26.14 -6.86
CA VAL A 409 10.78 -26.96 -6.51
C VAL A 409 11.13 -28.44 -6.41
N GLU A 410 11.85 -28.98 -7.40
CA GLU A 410 12.33 -30.38 -7.38
C GLU A 410 13.14 -30.65 -6.12
N ARG A 411 14.08 -29.76 -5.79
CA ARG A 411 14.90 -29.88 -4.58
C ARG A 411 14.07 -29.81 -3.31
N MET A 412 13.07 -28.93 -3.23
CA MET A 412 12.18 -28.85 -2.07
C MET A 412 11.35 -30.12 -1.89
N CYS A 413 10.88 -30.72 -2.98
CA CYS A 413 10.17 -32.00 -2.96
C CYS A 413 11.07 -33.17 -2.55
N ASP A 414 12.35 -33.18 -2.94
CA ASP A 414 13.33 -34.18 -2.49
C ASP A 414 13.52 -34.19 -0.96
N PHE A 415 13.22 -33.08 -0.28
CA PHE A 415 13.28 -32.93 1.18
C PHE A 415 11.90 -32.93 1.86
N ASP A 416 10.87 -33.46 1.20
CA ASP A 416 9.52 -33.68 1.74
C ASP A 416 8.77 -32.39 2.17
N ILE A 417 9.15 -31.22 1.66
CA ILE A 417 8.49 -29.94 2.00
C ILE A 417 7.03 -29.93 1.48
N ASP A 418 6.79 -30.52 0.32
CA ASP A 418 5.45 -30.71 -0.26
C ASP A 418 4.54 -31.53 0.66
N LYS A 419 5.07 -32.59 1.28
CA LYS A 419 4.32 -33.42 2.25
C LYS A 419 4.00 -32.66 3.53
N ASN A 420 4.89 -31.77 3.98
CA ASN A 420 4.62 -30.95 5.17
C ASN A 420 3.53 -29.90 4.90
N PHE A 421 3.46 -29.35 3.68
CA PHE A 421 2.32 -28.51 3.31
C PHE A 421 0.99 -29.28 3.35
N ILE A 422 0.96 -30.54 2.92
CA ILE A 422 -0.25 -31.38 3.02
C ILE A 422 -0.67 -31.56 4.49
N LYS A 423 0.27 -31.84 5.40
CA LYS A 423 -0.03 -31.90 6.85
C LYS A 423 -0.53 -30.57 7.40
N LEU A 424 0.04 -29.44 6.97
CA LEU A 424 -0.44 -28.11 7.36
C LEU A 424 -1.84 -27.81 6.83
N LEU A 425 -2.27 -28.44 5.74
CA LEU A 425 -3.66 -28.35 5.25
C LEU A 425 -4.65 -29.15 6.12
N GLU A 426 -4.19 -30.23 6.74
CA GLU A 426 -5.01 -31.07 7.61
C GLU A 426 -5.13 -30.46 9.03
N ASP A 427 -4.01 -30.03 9.60
CA ASP A 427 -3.90 -29.68 11.02
C ASP A 427 -3.57 -28.19 11.29
N GLY A 428 -3.28 -27.39 10.25
CA GLY A 428 -2.88 -25.99 10.40
C GLY A 428 -4.03 -24.99 10.55
N SER A 429 -3.72 -23.78 11.03
CA SER A 429 -4.68 -22.66 11.10
C SER A 429 -5.11 -22.17 9.71
N GLU A 430 -6.25 -21.48 9.60
CA GLU A 430 -6.78 -21.01 8.31
C GLU A 430 -5.76 -20.17 7.51
N VAL A 431 -4.94 -19.37 8.20
CA VAL A 431 -3.86 -18.56 7.59
C VAL A 431 -2.76 -19.46 7.03
N LEU A 432 -2.36 -20.50 7.75
CA LEU A 432 -1.35 -21.45 7.29
C LEU A 432 -1.83 -22.30 6.14
N GLN A 433 -3.09 -22.74 6.20
CA GLN A 433 -3.71 -23.44 5.09
C GLN A 433 -3.68 -22.58 3.82
N ARG A 434 -4.01 -21.28 3.92
CA ARG A 434 -3.93 -20.35 2.77
C ARG A 434 -2.51 -20.23 2.21
N HIS A 435 -1.50 -20.05 3.05
CA HIS A 435 -0.11 -19.95 2.60
C HIS A 435 0.40 -21.27 1.98
N ALA A 436 0.02 -22.41 2.54
CA ALA A 436 0.33 -23.73 1.99
C ALA A 436 -0.32 -23.93 0.61
N ILE A 437 -1.58 -23.53 0.42
CA ILE A 437 -2.28 -23.61 -0.88
C ILE A 437 -1.56 -22.77 -1.93
N VAL A 438 -1.24 -21.51 -1.62
CA VAL A 438 -0.56 -20.61 -2.56
C VAL A 438 0.81 -21.17 -2.96
N THR A 439 1.54 -21.74 -2.00
CA THR A 439 2.86 -22.31 -2.25
C THR A 439 2.80 -23.60 -3.06
N LEU A 440 1.87 -24.51 -2.74
CA LEU A 440 1.63 -25.72 -3.52
C LEU A 440 1.18 -25.42 -4.95
N LYS A 441 0.41 -24.35 -5.16
CA LYS A 441 0.04 -23.89 -6.51
C LYS A 441 1.28 -23.51 -7.33
N ALA A 442 2.19 -22.72 -6.75
CA ALA A 442 3.42 -22.34 -7.41
C ALA A 442 4.31 -23.57 -7.72
N PHE A 443 4.34 -24.57 -6.84
CA PHE A 443 5.07 -25.82 -7.08
C PHE A 443 4.50 -26.58 -8.28
N TYR A 444 3.17 -26.71 -8.35
CA TYR A 444 2.50 -27.41 -9.44
C TYR A 444 2.70 -26.72 -10.80
N GLU A 445 2.62 -25.39 -10.85
CA GLU A 445 2.83 -24.62 -12.08
C GLU A 445 4.25 -24.76 -12.63
N LEU A 446 5.26 -24.90 -11.75
CA LEU A 446 6.67 -24.93 -12.13
C LEU A 446 7.25 -26.33 -12.31
N ALA A 447 6.67 -27.35 -11.65
CA ALA A 447 7.14 -28.73 -11.73
C ALA A 447 5.96 -29.74 -11.75
N PRO A 448 5.18 -29.80 -12.84
CA PRO A 448 4.01 -30.68 -12.97
C PRO A 448 4.36 -32.18 -12.94
N ASN A 449 5.64 -32.54 -13.11
CA ASN A 449 6.15 -33.92 -13.09
C ASN A 449 6.80 -34.32 -11.75
N SER A 450 6.86 -33.42 -10.76
CA SER A 450 7.35 -33.73 -9.41
C SER A 450 6.34 -34.62 -8.64
N SER A 451 6.67 -35.06 -7.43
CA SER A 451 5.92 -35.98 -6.54
C SER A 451 4.41 -35.72 -6.36
N LEU A 452 3.89 -34.58 -6.85
CA LEU A 452 2.48 -34.22 -6.93
C LEU A 452 1.75 -34.93 -8.10
N LYS A 453 1.71 -36.26 -8.08
CA LYS A 453 0.87 -37.03 -9.02
C LYS A 453 -0.63 -36.69 -8.85
N PRO A 454 -1.47 -36.81 -9.89
CA PRO A 454 -2.93 -36.67 -9.80
C PRO A 454 -3.57 -37.52 -8.69
N SER A 455 -2.93 -38.62 -8.31
CA SER A 455 -3.33 -39.47 -7.19
C SER A 455 -3.20 -38.79 -5.82
N ASN A 456 -2.25 -37.88 -5.62
CA ASN A 456 -2.08 -37.15 -4.35
C ASN A 456 -3.04 -35.95 -4.24
N LEU A 457 -3.47 -35.39 -5.38
CA LEU A 457 -4.55 -34.40 -5.42
C LEU A 457 -5.87 -34.98 -4.90
N SER A 458 -6.06 -36.31 -4.97
CA SER A 458 -7.25 -37.00 -4.44
C SER A 458 -7.36 -37.06 -2.91
N LEU A 459 -6.34 -36.58 -2.19
CA LEU A 459 -6.33 -36.48 -0.72
C LEU A 459 -6.71 -35.08 -0.20
N LEU A 460 -6.65 -34.05 -1.05
CA LEU A 460 -6.94 -32.67 -0.65
C LEU A 460 -8.45 -32.43 -0.53
N PRO A 461 -8.96 -31.64 0.43
CA PRO A 461 -10.34 -31.16 0.42
C PRO A 461 -10.65 -30.44 -0.91
N TRP A 462 -11.83 -30.64 -1.50
CA TRP A 462 -12.18 -30.08 -2.84
C TRP A 462 -12.02 -28.54 -2.94
N GLN A 463 -12.13 -27.84 -1.80
CA GLN A 463 -11.88 -26.40 -1.64
C GLN A 463 -10.46 -25.98 -2.03
N VAL A 464 -9.50 -26.91 -1.90
CA VAL A 464 -8.08 -26.74 -2.24
C VAL A 464 -7.77 -27.25 -3.66
N ARG A 465 -8.54 -28.20 -4.20
CA ARG A 465 -8.33 -28.75 -5.55
C ARG A 465 -8.72 -27.77 -6.66
N LEU A 466 -9.84 -27.06 -6.50
CA LEU A 466 -10.40 -26.17 -7.52
C LEU A 466 -9.40 -25.08 -8.00
N PRO A 467 -8.66 -24.39 -7.11
CA PRO A 467 -7.66 -23.38 -7.50
C PRO A 467 -6.37 -23.97 -8.10
N LEU A 468 -6.07 -25.26 -7.84
CA LEU A 468 -4.90 -25.97 -8.35
C LEU A 468 -5.13 -26.53 -9.76
N GLU A 469 -6.37 -26.93 -10.07
CA GLU A 469 -6.74 -27.44 -11.41
C GLU A 469 -7.16 -26.31 -12.38
N THR A 470 -7.41 -25.09 -11.89
CA THR A 470 -7.75 -23.93 -12.73
C THR A 470 -6.81 -22.75 -12.45
N PRO A 471 -5.85 -22.43 -13.36
CA PRO A 471 -4.77 -21.46 -13.06
C PRO A 471 -5.26 -20.03 -12.79
N HIS A 472 -6.53 -19.70 -13.10
CA HIS A 472 -7.02 -18.33 -13.21
C HIS A 472 -7.84 -17.82 -12.01
N SER A 473 -8.11 -18.63 -10.98
CA SER A 473 -8.78 -18.15 -9.76
C SER A 473 -7.75 -17.76 -8.70
N GLN A 474 -7.60 -16.46 -8.41
CA GLN A 474 -6.74 -15.93 -7.34
C GLN A 474 -7.41 -15.90 -5.95
N GLY A 475 -8.42 -16.75 -5.71
CA GLY A 475 -9.11 -16.82 -4.42
C GLY A 475 -9.28 -18.26 -3.96
N GLY A 476 -8.75 -18.61 -2.79
CA GLY A 476 -9.09 -19.86 -2.11
C GLY A 476 -10.59 -19.88 -1.79
N VAL A 477 -11.29 -20.92 -2.22
CA VAL A 477 -12.73 -21.08 -2.01
C VAL A 477 -12.96 -21.57 -0.57
N VAL A 478 -12.92 -20.66 0.39
CA VAL A 478 -13.35 -20.93 1.77
C VAL A 478 -14.82 -20.53 1.90
N VAL A 479 -15.70 -21.53 2.02
CA VAL A 479 -17.16 -21.34 2.19
C VAL A 479 -17.54 -21.19 3.68
N ASN A 480 -16.57 -21.23 4.60
CA ASN A 480 -16.76 -20.99 6.03
C ASN A 480 -15.98 -19.74 6.47
N GLY A 481 -16.48 -18.56 6.11
CA GLY A 481 -15.85 -17.29 6.46
C GLY A 481 -16.86 -16.16 6.58
N ASP A 482 -16.36 -14.95 6.79
CA ASP A 482 -17.14 -13.71 6.80
C ASP A 482 -18.09 -13.61 5.58
N LYS A 483 -19.28 -13.04 5.76
CA LYS A 483 -20.35 -12.93 4.74
C LYS A 483 -19.83 -12.40 3.39
N LYS A 484 -18.88 -11.46 3.43
CA LYS A 484 -18.24 -10.90 2.22
C LYS A 484 -17.38 -11.92 1.48
N GLN A 485 -16.67 -12.79 2.19
CA GLN A 485 -15.80 -13.81 1.62
C GLN A 485 -16.62 -14.95 1.00
N VAL A 486 -17.68 -15.39 1.68
CA VAL A 486 -18.59 -16.42 1.15
C VAL A 486 -19.27 -15.95 -0.12
N MET A 487 -19.75 -14.70 -0.17
CA MET A 487 -20.35 -14.13 -1.39
C MET A 487 -19.36 -14.05 -2.55
N LYS A 488 -18.11 -13.64 -2.30
CA LYS A 488 -17.06 -13.59 -3.33
C LYS A 488 -16.76 -15.01 -3.87
N ALA A 489 -16.62 -15.98 -2.97
CA ALA A 489 -16.42 -17.37 -3.35
C ALA A 489 -17.58 -17.93 -4.19
N MET A 490 -18.83 -17.55 -3.88
CA MET A 490 -20.00 -17.94 -4.67
C MET A 490 -19.99 -17.33 -6.08
N GLN A 491 -19.54 -16.09 -6.23
CA GLN A 491 -19.40 -15.44 -7.54
C GLN A 491 -18.31 -16.11 -8.39
N ASP A 492 -17.19 -16.50 -7.77
CA ASP A 492 -16.10 -17.22 -8.45
C ASP A 492 -16.52 -18.61 -8.94
N LEU A 493 -17.57 -19.21 -8.37
CA LEU A 493 -18.12 -20.51 -8.80
C LEU A 493 -19.00 -20.43 -10.07
N ILE A 494 -19.50 -19.25 -10.44
CA ILE A 494 -20.40 -19.07 -11.61
C ILE A 494 -19.81 -19.63 -12.92
N PRO A 495 -18.58 -19.27 -13.34
CA PRO A 495 -18.01 -19.79 -14.60
C PRO A 495 -17.76 -21.30 -14.58
N ILE A 496 -17.54 -21.89 -13.40
CA ILE A 496 -17.28 -23.33 -13.22
C ILE A 496 -18.60 -24.10 -13.34
N VAL A 497 -19.63 -23.64 -12.63
CA VAL A 497 -20.98 -24.20 -12.70
C VAL A 497 -21.55 -24.13 -14.11
N ALA A 498 -21.23 -23.07 -14.87
CA ALA A 498 -21.64 -22.95 -16.27
C ALA A 498 -21.12 -24.11 -17.14
N LYS A 499 -19.95 -24.67 -16.80
CA LYS A 499 -19.31 -25.81 -17.49
C LYS A 499 -19.73 -27.19 -16.95
N ALA A 500 -20.68 -27.28 -16.01
CA ALA A 500 -21.14 -28.54 -15.41
C ALA A 500 -21.75 -29.56 -16.40
N GLY A 501 -21.89 -29.18 -17.68
CA GLY A 501 -22.24 -30.08 -18.77
C GLY A 501 -21.11 -31.05 -19.15
N ASP A 502 -19.85 -30.75 -18.84
CA ASP A 502 -18.70 -31.64 -19.08
C ASP A 502 -18.80 -32.92 -18.21
N PRO A 503 -18.72 -34.13 -18.78
CA PRO A 503 -18.78 -35.39 -18.02
C PRO A 503 -17.77 -35.48 -16.87
N SER A 504 -16.54 -35.01 -17.08
CA SER A 504 -15.46 -35.09 -16.09
C SER A 504 -15.73 -34.17 -14.88
N LEU A 505 -16.08 -32.92 -15.17
CA LEU A 505 -16.45 -31.93 -14.15
C LEU A 505 -17.76 -32.29 -13.44
N ARG A 506 -18.70 -32.89 -14.16
CA ARG A 506 -20.00 -33.31 -13.63
C ARG A 506 -19.87 -34.33 -12.51
N GLU A 507 -19.08 -35.39 -12.72
CA GLU A 507 -18.86 -36.43 -11.71
C GLU A 507 -18.19 -35.82 -10.46
N LEU A 508 -17.17 -34.99 -10.67
CA LEU A 508 -16.47 -34.29 -9.58
C LEU A 508 -17.42 -33.41 -8.74
N ILE A 509 -18.30 -32.63 -9.37
CA ILE A 509 -19.24 -31.78 -8.63
C ILE A 509 -20.29 -32.62 -7.90
N ILE A 510 -20.77 -33.72 -8.49
CA ILE A 510 -21.78 -34.59 -7.89
C ILE A 510 -21.25 -35.33 -6.65
N GLU A 511 -19.97 -35.72 -6.65
CA GLU A 511 -19.31 -36.34 -5.51
C GLU A 511 -18.88 -35.31 -4.44
N SER A 512 -18.76 -34.04 -4.82
CA SER A 512 -18.42 -32.96 -3.90
C SER A 512 -19.55 -32.64 -2.90
N PRO A 513 -19.23 -32.04 -1.74
CA PRO A 513 -20.23 -31.54 -0.79
C PRO A 513 -20.86 -30.20 -1.24
N LEU A 514 -20.55 -29.68 -2.44
CA LEU A 514 -21.02 -28.36 -2.90
C LEU A 514 -22.55 -28.26 -2.88
N ILE A 515 -23.26 -29.25 -3.42
CA ILE A 515 -24.74 -29.24 -3.48
C ILE A 515 -25.32 -29.23 -2.06
N LYS A 516 -24.71 -29.98 -1.13
CA LYS A 516 -25.09 -29.99 0.28
C LYS A 516 -24.87 -28.62 0.92
N ARG A 517 -23.71 -27.99 0.72
CA ARG A 517 -23.39 -26.67 1.30
C ARG A 517 -24.27 -25.56 0.74
N LEU A 518 -24.50 -25.53 -0.58
CA LEU A 518 -25.44 -24.59 -1.19
C LEU A 518 -26.86 -24.79 -0.64
N SER A 519 -27.25 -26.04 -0.33
CA SER A 519 -28.55 -26.30 0.30
C SER A 519 -28.62 -25.81 1.76
N GLU A 520 -27.54 -25.90 2.52
CA GLU A 520 -27.45 -25.37 3.89
C GLU A 520 -27.53 -23.84 3.89
N LEU A 521 -26.81 -23.18 2.97
CA LEU A 521 -26.88 -21.73 2.79
C LEU A 521 -28.28 -21.27 2.35
N LEU A 522 -28.95 -22.03 1.49
CA LEU A 522 -30.33 -21.78 1.08
C LEU A 522 -31.33 -21.85 2.24
N GLN A 523 -31.10 -22.77 3.18
CA GLN A 523 -31.93 -23.01 4.37
C GLN A 523 -31.63 -22.07 5.54
N SER A 524 -30.61 -21.23 5.41
CA SER A 524 -30.22 -20.32 6.48
C SER A 524 -31.33 -19.28 6.76
N GLY A 525 -31.84 -19.24 8.00
CA GLY A 525 -33.08 -18.54 8.36
C GLY A 525 -32.93 -17.06 8.73
N HIS A 526 -31.72 -16.51 8.73
CA HIS A 526 -31.44 -15.16 9.21
C HIS A 526 -31.63 -14.10 8.12
N SER A 527 -32.29 -12.98 8.46
CA SER A 527 -32.54 -11.86 7.53
C SER A 527 -31.26 -11.27 6.93
N GLU A 528 -30.16 -11.31 7.67
CA GLU A 528 -28.84 -10.85 7.20
C GLU A 528 -28.22 -11.75 6.12
N GLN A 529 -28.76 -12.96 5.88
CA GLN A 529 -28.22 -13.95 4.96
C GLN A 529 -29.01 -14.05 3.64
N ASN A 530 -29.98 -13.14 3.42
CA ASN A 530 -30.83 -13.13 2.22
C ASN A 530 -30.02 -13.10 0.91
N SER A 531 -28.93 -12.34 0.85
CA SER A 531 -28.06 -12.30 -0.34
C SER A 531 -27.42 -13.66 -0.63
N MET A 532 -26.99 -14.39 0.40
CA MET A 532 -26.40 -15.73 0.25
C MET A 532 -27.45 -16.75 -0.17
N ARG A 533 -28.70 -16.63 0.29
CA ARG A 533 -29.81 -17.50 -0.14
C ARG A 533 -30.18 -17.26 -1.60
N SER A 534 -30.24 -16.00 -2.01
CA SER A 534 -30.47 -15.56 -3.39
C SER A 534 -29.40 -16.13 -4.33
N GLU A 535 -28.12 -15.93 -4.00
CA GLU A 535 -26.99 -16.44 -4.78
C GLU A 535 -26.94 -17.99 -4.78
N SER A 536 -27.29 -18.64 -3.67
CA SER A 536 -27.36 -20.10 -3.59
C SER A 536 -28.43 -20.65 -4.53
N ALA A 537 -29.60 -19.99 -4.59
CA ALA A 537 -30.67 -20.36 -5.52
C ALA A 537 -30.20 -20.21 -6.98
N PHE A 538 -29.45 -19.16 -7.30
CA PHE A 538 -28.90 -18.93 -8.63
C PHE A 538 -27.87 -20.00 -9.03
N LEU A 539 -26.90 -20.32 -8.17
CA LEU A 539 -25.90 -21.35 -8.46
C LEU A 539 -26.53 -22.75 -8.62
N LEU A 540 -27.50 -23.10 -7.76
CA LEU A 540 -28.24 -24.36 -7.87
C LEU A 540 -29.05 -24.42 -9.18
N MET A 541 -29.65 -23.31 -9.61
CA MET A 541 -30.32 -23.22 -10.90
C MET A 541 -29.34 -23.44 -12.06
N LYS A 542 -28.17 -22.80 -12.03
CA LYS A 542 -27.15 -22.97 -13.07
C LYS A 542 -26.62 -24.40 -13.12
N LEU A 543 -26.38 -25.05 -11.98
CA LEU A 543 -26.00 -26.47 -11.92
C LEU A 543 -27.06 -27.37 -12.56
N ALA A 544 -28.34 -27.16 -12.23
CA ALA A 544 -29.44 -27.93 -12.80
C ALA A 544 -29.58 -27.72 -14.32
N CYS A 545 -29.33 -26.51 -14.81
CA CYS A 545 -29.52 -26.18 -16.22
C CYS A 545 -28.32 -26.53 -17.10
N SER A 546 -27.10 -26.31 -16.65
CA SER A 546 -25.88 -26.70 -17.38
C SER A 546 -25.60 -28.20 -17.27
N GLY A 547 -25.83 -28.79 -16.10
CA GLY A 547 -25.51 -30.20 -15.84
C GLY A 547 -26.66 -31.18 -16.05
N GLY A 548 -27.92 -30.70 -16.07
CA GLY A 548 -29.11 -31.48 -16.39
C GLY A 548 -29.57 -32.47 -15.31
N GLU A 549 -30.17 -33.57 -15.75
CA GLU A 549 -30.88 -34.54 -14.89
C GLU A 549 -30.03 -35.12 -13.73
N PRO A 550 -28.72 -35.40 -13.89
CA PRO A 550 -27.88 -35.93 -12.81
C PRO A 550 -27.86 -35.05 -11.54
N PHE A 551 -27.81 -33.73 -11.70
CA PHE A 551 -27.86 -32.80 -10.58
C PHE A 551 -29.26 -32.73 -9.96
N ILE A 552 -30.30 -32.70 -10.79
CA ILE A 552 -31.70 -32.67 -10.35
C ILE A 552 -32.04 -33.92 -9.51
N LYS A 553 -31.46 -35.09 -9.81
CA LYS A 553 -31.63 -36.31 -9.00
C LYS A 553 -31.08 -36.20 -7.58
N LYS A 554 -30.07 -35.36 -7.34
CA LYS A 554 -29.51 -35.12 -6.00
C LYS A 554 -30.32 -34.12 -5.18
N PHE A 555 -31.05 -33.21 -5.82
CA PHE A 555 -31.78 -32.14 -5.13
C PHE A 555 -32.85 -32.61 -4.13
N PRO A 556 -33.61 -33.69 -4.39
CA PRO A 556 -34.52 -34.26 -3.42
C PRO A 556 -33.86 -34.69 -2.11
N GLY A 557 -32.60 -35.17 -2.16
CA GLY A 557 -31.85 -35.59 -0.97
C GLY A 557 -31.47 -34.45 -0.03
N TYR A 558 -31.47 -33.21 -0.52
CA TYR A 558 -31.09 -32.01 0.23
C TYR A 558 -32.27 -31.02 0.42
N ASN A 559 -33.50 -31.43 0.13
CA ASN A 559 -34.71 -30.60 0.25
C ASN A 559 -34.69 -29.27 -0.53
N ILE A 560 -33.81 -29.12 -1.52
CA ILE A 560 -33.60 -27.86 -2.27
C ILE A 560 -34.90 -27.34 -2.88
N ILE A 561 -35.66 -28.21 -3.57
CA ILE A 561 -36.93 -27.81 -4.22
C ILE A 561 -37.97 -27.37 -3.18
N SER A 562 -38.01 -28.04 -2.03
CA SER A 562 -38.93 -27.68 -0.94
C SER A 562 -38.61 -26.29 -0.39
N GLU A 563 -37.32 -26.01 -0.21
CA GLU A 563 -36.87 -24.72 0.31
C GLU A 563 -37.07 -23.58 -0.70
N LEU A 564 -36.82 -23.81 -1.99
CA LEU A 564 -37.15 -22.84 -3.03
C LEU A 564 -38.66 -22.54 -3.08
N VAL A 565 -39.52 -23.55 -2.93
CA VAL A 565 -40.98 -23.33 -2.85
C VAL A 565 -41.35 -22.51 -1.62
N LYS A 566 -40.73 -22.74 -0.44
CA LYS A 566 -40.95 -21.87 0.73
C LYS A 566 -40.45 -20.45 0.50
N MET A 567 -39.29 -20.28 -0.14
CA MET A 567 -38.73 -18.96 -0.45
C MET A 567 -39.63 -18.14 -1.38
N MET A 568 -40.36 -18.78 -2.30
CA MET A 568 -41.38 -18.10 -3.11
C MET A 568 -42.50 -17.44 -2.28
N TYR A 569 -42.76 -17.93 -1.06
CA TYR A 569 -43.78 -17.39 -0.15
C TYR A 569 -43.21 -16.49 0.95
N CYS A 570 -41.90 -16.18 0.92
CA CYS A 570 -41.27 -15.29 1.88
C CYS A 570 -41.72 -13.83 1.64
N GLN A 571 -41.76 -12.97 2.67
CA GLN A 571 -42.13 -11.55 2.54
C GLN A 571 -41.05 -10.67 1.87
N VAL A 572 -39.89 -11.26 1.52
CA VAL A 572 -38.75 -10.55 0.93
C VAL A 572 -38.78 -10.69 -0.59
N THR A 573 -38.99 -9.58 -1.31
CA THR A 573 -39.14 -9.54 -2.78
C THR A 573 -37.96 -10.14 -3.54
N GLU A 574 -36.72 -9.86 -3.10
CA GLU A 574 -35.50 -10.41 -3.70
C GLU A 574 -35.47 -11.95 -3.67
N LEU A 575 -35.82 -12.55 -2.52
CA LEU A 575 -35.86 -14.00 -2.38
C LEU A 575 -36.98 -14.64 -3.19
N GLN A 576 -38.13 -13.97 -3.29
CA GLN A 576 -39.25 -14.43 -4.12
C GLN A 576 -38.85 -14.49 -5.59
N ASP A 577 -38.24 -13.43 -6.12
CA ASP A 577 -37.82 -13.36 -7.52
C ASP A 577 -36.70 -14.34 -7.83
N SER A 578 -35.71 -14.50 -6.94
CA SER A 578 -34.63 -15.49 -7.09
C SER A 578 -35.14 -16.93 -7.05
N ALA A 579 -36.04 -17.26 -6.12
CA ALA A 579 -36.65 -18.59 -6.04
C ALA A 579 -37.55 -18.89 -7.26
N TYR A 580 -38.33 -17.92 -7.72
CA TYR A 580 -39.15 -18.05 -8.92
C TYR A 580 -38.28 -18.29 -10.16
N THR A 581 -37.24 -17.48 -10.34
CA THR A 581 -36.31 -17.60 -11.47
C THR A 581 -35.63 -18.96 -11.45
N ALA A 582 -35.12 -19.38 -10.30
CA ALA A 582 -34.49 -20.68 -10.14
C ALA A 582 -35.44 -21.83 -10.52
N LEU A 583 -36.65 -21.86 -9.96
CA LEU A 583 -37.63 -22.91 -10.24
C LEU A 583 -38.12 -22.88 -11.69
N HIS A 584 -38.37 -21.69 -12.24
CA HIS A 584 -38.77 -21.53 -13.64
C HIS A 584 -37.75 -22.16 -14.58
N HIS A 585 -36.48 -21.80 -14.44
CA HIS A 585 -35.42 -22.38 -15.27
C HIS A 585 -35.28 -23.89 -15.02
N MET A 586 -35.27 -24.35 -13.78
CA MET A 586 -35.16 -25.78 -13.44
C MET A 586 -36.29 -26.63 -14.05
N ILE A 587 -37.52 -26.12 -14.16
CA ILE A 587 -38.67 -26.82 -14.76
C ILE A 587 -38.46 -27.07 -16.26
N PHE A 588 -37.78 -26.15 -16.96
CA PHE A 588 -37.55 -26.24 -18.40
C PHE A 588 -36.20 -26.86 -18.78
N CYS A 589 -35.34 -27.15 -17.80
CA CYS A 589 -34.05 -27.80 -18.01
C CYS A 589 -34.18 -29.34 -18.12
N ASN A 590 -33.14 -30.02 -18.62
CA ASN A 590 -33.17 -31.47 -18.82
C ASN A 590 -33.31 -32.17 -17.45
N GLY A 591 -34.42 -32.92 -17.24
CA GLY A 591 -34.80 -33.47 -15.92
C GLY A 591 -35.86 -32.66 -15.15
N GLY A 592 -36.35 -31.54 -15.69
CA GLY A 592 -37.35 -30.67 -15.05
C GLY A 592 -38.69 -31.33 -14.72
N GLY A 593 -39.03 -32.45 -15.36
CA GLY A 593 -40.18 -33.29 -14.97
C GLY A 593 -40.07 -33.84 -13.53
N LEU A 594 -38.87 -34.08 -13.03
CA LEU A 594 -38.63 -34.48 -11.63
C LEU A 594 -38.91 -33.31 -10.67
N VAL A 595 -38.55 -32.10 -11.07
CA VAL A 595 -38.80 -30.87 -10.32
C VAL A 595 -40.31 -30.62 -10.21
N LEU A 596 -41.03 -30.69 -11.34
CA LEU A 596 -42.48 -30.57 -11.37
C LEU A 596 -43.16 -31.64 -10.52
N ASN A 597 -42.76 -32.91 -10.63
CA ASN A 597 -43.32 -33.99 -9.80
C ASN A 597 -43.14 -33.69 -8.30
N LYS A 598 -41.99 -33.14 -7.87
CA LYS A 598 -41.76 -32.78 -6.48
C LYS A 598 -42.60 -31.58 -6.03
N ILE A 599 -42.75 -30.56 -6.87
CA ILE A 599 -43.64 -29.40 -6.61
C ILE A 599 -45.09 -29.88 -6.44
N PHE A 600 -45.58 -30.78 -7.30
CA PHE A 600 -46.92 -31.34 -7.18
C PHE A 600 -47.10 -32.18 -5.91
N THR A 601 -46.09 -32.94 -5.50
CA THR A 601 -46.12 -33.66 -4.22
C THR A 601 -46.21 -32.72 -3.02
N ILE A 602 -45.45 -31.61 -3.04
CA ILE A 602 -45.50 -30.58 -1.99
C ILE A 602 -46.89 -29.93 -1.94
N ALA A 603 -47.43 -29.55 -3.12
CA ALA A 603 -48.77 -28.96 -3.24
C ALA A 603 -49.91 -29.90 -2.82
N ARG A 604 -49.68 -31.22 -2.81
CA ARG A 604 -50.65 -32.22 -2.34
C ARG A 604 -50.62 -32.41 -0.82
N GLN A 605 -49.47 -32.15 -0.18
CA GLN A 605 -49.28 -32.30 1.27
C GLN A 605 -49.75 -31.06 2.06
N GLN A 606 -49.74 -29.88 1.45
CA GLN A 606 -50.18 -28.62 2.09
C GLN A 606 -51.51 -28.15 1.46
N SER A 607 -52.63 -28.42 2.12
CA SER A 607 -53.98 -28.07 1.64
C SER A 607 -54.21 -26.57 1.38
N LEU A 608 -53.42 -25.70 2.03
CA LEU A 608 -53.56 -24.25 1.97
C LEU A 608 -52.95 -23.60 0.70
N HIS A 609 -52.17 -24.33 -0.11
CA HIS A 609 -51.37 -23.74 -1.20
C HIS A 609 -51.70 -24.25 -2.60
N ARG A 610 -52.70 -25.14 -2.73
CA ARG A 610 -53.06 -25.78 -4.01
C ARG A 610 -53.52 -24.79 -5.07
N ASP A 611 -54.30 -23.76 -4.69
CA ASP A 611 -54.81 -22.73 -5.60
C ASP A 611 -53.85 -21.56 -5.82
N GLN A 612 -52.95 -21.27 -4.85
CA GLN A 612 -51.97 -20.19 -4.93
C GLN A 612 -50.69 -20.58 -5.70
N ILE A 613 -50.16 -21.81 -5.52
CA ILE A 613 -48.95 -22.30 -6.23
C ILE A 613 -49.19 -22.41 -7.74
N LEU A 614 -50.37 -22.89 -8.16
CA LEU A 614 -50.60 -23.33 -9.54
C LEU A 614 -51.38 -22.34 -10.41
N SER A 615 -52.15 -21.41 -9.82
CA SER A 615 -53.05 -20.57 -10.62
C SER A 615 -52.62 -19.10 -10.72
N SER A 616 -52.11 -18.46 -9.67
CA SER A 616 -51.97 -16.98 -9.66
C SER A 616 -50.61 -16.47 -10.11
N LEU A 617 -49.54 -16.85 -9.42
CA LEU A 617 -48.25 -16.17 -9.59
C LEU A 617 -47.49 -16.65 -10.85
N VAL A 618 -47.49 -17.96 -11.10
CA VAL A 618 -46.81 -18.57 -12.25
C VAL A 618 -47.47 -18.17 -13.55
N VAL A 619 -48.80 -18.11 -13.60
CA VAL A 619 -49.54 -17.78 -14.83
C VAL A 619 -49.45 -16.29 -15.16
N GLU A 620 -49.49 -15.39 -14.17
CA GLU A 620 -49.37 -13.95 -14.39
C GLU A 620 -47.97 -13.54 -14.88
N LYS A 621 -46.89 -14.11 -14.31
CA LYS A 621 -45.53 -13.84 -14.81
C LYS A 621 -45.16 -14.64 -16.07
N LEU A 622 -45.76 -15.82 -16.33
CA LEU A 622 -45.65 -16.49 -17.65
C LEU A 622 -46.31 -15.66 -18.75
N ALA A 623 -47.49 -15.10 -18.47
CA ALA A 623 -48.16 -14.19 -19.38
C ALA A 623 -47.32 -12.91 -19.59
N LYS A 624 -46.65 -12.39 -18.55
CA LYS A 624 -45.73 -11.24 -18.66
C LYS A 624 -44.48 -11.57 -19.49
N SER A 625 -43.84 -12.72 -19.25
CA SER A 625 -42.68 -13.18 -20.03
C SER A 625 -43.02 -13.40 -21.52
N GLU A 626 -44.22 -13.88 -21.85
CA GLU A 626 -44.67 -13.95 -23.25
C GLU A 626 -44.89 -12.56 -23.87
N LYS A 627 -45.27 -11.55 -23.08
CA LYS A 627 -45.35 -10.16 -23.56
C LYS A 627 -43.95 -9.62 -23.88
N ASP A 628 -42.96 -9.94 -23.04
CA ASP A 628 -41.57 -9.48 -23.18
C ASP A 628 -40.81 -10.22 -24.29
N CYS A 629 -41.13 -11.50 -24.56
CA CYS A 629 -40.47 -12.35 -25.56
C CYS A 629 -41.18 -12.41 -26.93
N GLY A 630 -42.05 -11.44 -27.25
CA GLY A 630 -42.67 -11.32 -28.58
C GLY A 630 -43.86 -12.24 -28.87
N GLY A 631 -44.44 -12.87 -27.84
CA GLY A 631 -45.74 -13.55 -27.89
C GLY A 631 -45.81 -14.83 -28.73
N SER A 632 -44.79 -15.68 -28.66
CA SER A 632 -44.73 -16.95 -29.40
C SER A 632 -45.63 -18.05 -28.80
N GLY A 633 -46.04 -17.91 -27.53
CA GLY A 633 -46.81 -18.90 -26.78
C GLY A 633 -45.99 -20.13 -26.38
N GLN A 634 -44.70 -20.18 -26.72
CA GLN A 634 -43.87 -21.38 -26.59
C GLN A 634 -43.50 -21.69 -25.14
N THR A 635 -43.40 -20.67 -24.28
CA THR A 635 -43.11 -20.84 -22.86
C THR A 635 -44.32 -21.45 -22.14
N VAL A 636 -45.53 -20.96 -22.47
CA VAL A 636 -46.78 -21.53 -21.93
C VAL A 636 -47.00 -22.96 -22.45
N LEU A 637 -46.69 -23.24 -23.72
CA LEU A 637 -46.79 -24.58 -24.28
C LEU A 637 -45.85 -25.58 -23.60
N LYS A 638 -44.57 -25.23 -23.43
CA LYS A 638 -43.61 -26.08 -22.72
C LYS A 638 -44.06 -26.36 -21.28
N TYR A 639 -44.71 -25.40 -20.62
CA TYR A 639 -45.25 -25.58 -19.27
C TYR A 639 -46.38 -26.62 -19.27
N LEU A 640 -47.32 -26.50 -20.22
CA LEU A 640 -48.41 -27.47 -20.39
C LEU A 640 -47.90 -28.87 -20.76
N GLU A 641 -46.85 -28.97 -21.58
CA GLU A 641 -46.17 -30.24 -21.87
C GLU A 641 -45.44 -30.81 -20.64
N GLY A 642 -44.92 -29.96 -19.76
CA GLY A 642 -44.36 -30.36 -18.47
C GLY A 642 -45.40 -31.03 -17.57
N ILE A 643 -46.63 -30.50 -17.54
CA ILE A 643 -47.76 -31.12 -16.82
C ILE A 643 -48.05 -32.53 -17.35
N ASP A 644 -47.91 -32.77 -18.66
CA ASP A 644 -48.09 -34.11 -19.24
C ASP A 644 -47.01 -35.10 -18.84
N LYS A 645 -45.80 -34.64 -18.52
CA LYS A 645 -44.69 -35.50 -18.10
C LYS A 645 -44.75 -35.88 -16.60
N CYS A 646 -45.70 -35.34 -15.86
CA CYS A 646 -45.84 -35.58 -14.42
C CYS A 646 -46.54 -36.90 -14.13
N LYS A 647 -45.78 -37.91 -13.65
CA LYS A 647 -46.30 -39.26 -13.39
C LYS A 647 -47.27 -39.34 -12.21
N ASN A 648 -47.23 -38.36 -11.30
CA ASN A 648 -47.99 -38.36 -10.05
C ASN A 648 -49.40 -37.74 -10.16
N LEU A 649 -49.80 -37.31 -11.36
CA LEU A 649 -51.11 -36.71 -11.62
C LEU A 649 -52.00 -37.67 -12.40
N SER A 650 -53.24 -37.85 -11.96
CA SER A 650 -54.26 -38.57 -12.73
C SER A 650 -54.61 -37.82 -14.02
N MET A 651 -55.18 -38.50 -15.02
CA MET A 651 -55.61 -37.84 -16.26
C MET A 651 -56.63 -36.73 -16.01
N ALA A 652 -57.52 -36.91 -15.03
CA ALA A 652 -58.50 -35.90 -14.63
C ALA A 652 -57.82 -34.66 -14.03
N GLU A 653 -56.85 -34.84 -13.14
CA GLU A 653 -56.10 -33.74 -12.52
C GLU A 653 -55.28 -32.95 -13.55
N ARG A 654 -54.61 -33.64 -14.48
CA ARG A 654 -53.87 -32.98 -15.58
C ARG A 654 -54.80 -32.13 -16.44
N LYS A 655 -55.99 -32.66 -16.77
CA LYS A 655 -56.98 -31.94 -17.58
C LYS A 655 -57.51 -30.69 -16.88
N VAL A 656 -57.83 -30.80 -15.59
CA VAL A 656 -58.30 -29.68 -14.77
C VAL A 656 -57.21 -28.60 -14.64
N LEU A 657 -55.97 -28.99 -14.34
CA LEU A 657 -54.85 -28.05 -14.21
C LEU A 657 -54.56 -27.31 -15.51
N LYS A 658 -54.53 -28.02 -16.65
CA LYS A 658 -54.36 -27.38 -17.97
C LYS A 658 -55.49 -26.40 -18.28
N GLN A 659 -56.74 -26.77 -17.98
CA GLN A 659 -57.88 -25.87 -18.19
C GLN A 659 -57.82 -24.62 -17.30
N GLN A 660 -57.38 -24.76 -16.04
CA GLN A 660 -57.20 -23.63 -15.13
C GLN A 660 -56.10 -22.68 -15.61
N VAL A 661 -54.94 -23.22 -16.02
CA VAL A 661 -53.83 -22.42 -16.58
C VAL A 661 -54.31 -21.65 -17.82
N ILE A 662 -55.00 -22.31 -18.76
CA ILE A 662 -55.48 -21.67 -19.98
C ILE A 662 -56.52 -20.57 -19.68
N ARG A 663 -57.47 -20.82 -18.77
CA ARG A 663 -58.45 -19.80 -18.36
C ARG A 663 -57.77 -18.55 -17.80
N LYS A 664 -56.70 -18.74 -17.02
CA LYS A 664 -55.99 -17.66 -16.35
C LYS A 664 -55.04 -16.91 -17.29
N VAL A 665 -54.35 -17.63 -18.19
CA VAL A 665 -53.60 -17.01 -19.32
C VAL A 665 -54.54 -16.17 -20.19
N ARG A 666 -55.74 -16.68 -20.51
CA ARG A 666 -56.76 -15.97 -21.29
C ARG A 666 -57.24 -14.70 -20.58
N SER A 667 -57.41 -14.73 -19.25
CA SER A 667 -57.75 -13.51 -18.50
C SER A 667 -56.61 -12.49 -18.44
N SER A 668 -55.34 -12.93 -18.38
CA SER A 668 -54.17 -12.03 -18.27
C SER A 668 -53.70 -11.44 -19.61
N LEU A 669 -54.12 -12.04 -20.73
CA LEU A 669 -53.80 -11.61 -22.09
C LEU A 669 -54.92 -10.81 -22.77
N LYS A 670 -56.07 -10.65 -22.11
CA LYS A 670 -57.20 -9.88 -22.61
C LYS A 670 -56.73 -8.49 -23.07
N VAL A 671 -57.01 -8.12 -24.32
CA VAL A 671 -56.65 -6.81 -24.95
C VAL A 671 -55.17 -6.71 -25.40
N HIS A 672 -54.39 -7.80 -25.39
CA HIS A 672 -52.99 -7.76 -25.80
C HIS A 672 -52.79 -8.11 -27.29
N LYS A 673 -51.84 -7.44 -27.98
CA LYS A 673 -51.57 -7.61 -29.42
C LYS A 673 -51.23 -9.04 -29.88
N PHE A 674 -50.83 -9.91 -28.95
CA PHE A 674 -50.47 -11.32 -29.22
C PHE A 674 -51.51 -12.33 -28.72
N GLU A 675 -52.65 -11.87 -28.19
CA GLU A 675 -53.71 -12.70 -27.60
C GLU A 675 -54.16 -13.80 -28.58
N ALA A 676 -54.50 -13.43 -29.82
CA ALA A 676 -54.97 -14.39 -30.83
C ALA A 676 -53.93 -15.46 -31.18
N ARG A 677 -52.65 -15.09 -31.27
CA ARG A 677 -51.55 -15.99 -31.64
C ARG A 677 -51.25 -16.99 -30.52
N ILE A 678 -51.21 -16.51 -29.27
CA ILE A 678 -50.95 -17.35 -28.10
C ILE A 678 -52.15 -18.29 -27.85
N LEU A 679 -53.39 -17.80 -27.98
CA LEU A 679 -54.59 -18.63 -27.84
C LEU A 679 -54.69 -19.72 -28.92
N ALA A 680 -54.37 -19.41 -30.18
CA ALA A 680 -54.33 -20.42 -31.24
C ALA A 680 -53.32 -21.54 -30.98
N ALA A 681 -52.15 -21.20 -30.44
CA ALA A 681 -51.13 -22.17 -30.05
C ALA A 681 -51.61 -23.07 -28.88
N LEU A 682 -52.29 -22.48 -27.90
CA LEU A 682 -52.84 -23.20 -26.75
C LEU A 682 -54.02 -24.12 -27.11
N ASP A 683 -54.91 -23.67 -27.99
CA ASP A 683 -56.05 -24.48 -28.46
C ASP A 683 -55.58 -25.67 -29.30
N ALA A 684 -54.50 -25.51 -30.09
CA ALA A 684 -53.85 -26.61 -30.80
C ALA A 684 -53.25 -27.67 -29.85
N CYS A 685 -52.71 -27.26 -28.70
CA CYS A 685 -52.19 -28.17 -27.66
C CYS A 685 -53.32 -29.00 -27.02
N LEU A 686 -54.46 -28.39 -26.71
CA LEU A 686 -55.63 -29.10 -26.19
C LEU A 686 -56.18 -30.13 -27.19
N CYS A 687 -56.22 -29.78 -28.47
CA CYS A 687 -56.71 -30.70 -29.52
C CYS A 687 -55.78 -31.90 -29.71
N LYS A 688 -54.46 -31.73 -29.55
CA LYS A 688 -53.50 -32.86 -29.59
C LYS A 688 -53.69 -33.83 -28.42
N GLY A 689 -54.11 -33.36 -27.24
CA GLY A 689 -54.43 -34.23 -26.10
C GLY A 689 -55.71 -35.08 -26.28
N SER A 690 -56.57 -34.73 -27.24
CA SER A 690 -57.86 -35.41 -27.49
C SER A 690 -57.80 -36.55 -28.51
N ARG A 691 -56.69 -36.73 -29.25
CA ARG A 691 -56.59 -37.73 -30.35
C ARG A 691 -55.89 -39.03 -29.96
N GLY A 692 -55.57 -39.23 -28.68
CA GLY A 692 -54.89 -40.42 -28.17
C GLY A 692 -55.82 -41.49 -27.60
N ALA A 693 -56.94 -41.82 -28.26
CA ALA A 693 -57.73 -43.02 -27.98
C ALA A 693 -58.82 -43.18 -29.05
N SER A 694 -58.50 -43.81 -30.18
CA SER A 694 -59.43 -44.64 -30.99
C SER A 694 -58.80 -44.97 -32.34
N SER A 695 -58.15 -46.13 -32.43
CA SER A 695 -58.05 -46.89 -33.68
C SER A 695 -58.11 -48.37 -33.36
N SER A 696 -59.32 -48.81 -33.02
CA SER A 696 -59.73 -50.20 -32.99
C SER A 696 -60.92 -50.32 -33.94
N THR A 697 -60.66 -50.63 -35.20
CA THR A 697 -61.69 -51.16 -36.10
C THR A 697 -61.11 -52.33 -36.86
N ARG A 698 -61.54 -53.53 -36.44
CA ARG A 698 -61.36 -54.81 -37.13
C ARG A 698 -62.33 -54.91 -38.32
N HIS A 699 -61.93 -55.77 -39.26
CA HIS A 699 -62.69 -56.46 -40.32
C HIS A 699 -62.95 -55.65 -41.60
N ARG A 700 -62.85 -56.22 -42.82
CA ARG A 700 -62.96 -57.62 -43.26
C ARG A 700 -62.49 -57.74 -44.72
N LYS A 701 -62.02 -58.94 -45.08
CA LYS A 701 -61.60 -59.47 -46.39
C LYS A 701 -60.22 -59.07 -46.88
#